data_AF-A0A507FCH5-F1
#
_entry.id   AF-A0A507FCH5-F1
#
_cell.length_a   1.000
_cell.length_b   1.000
_cell.length_c   1.000
_cell.angle_alpha   90.00
_cell.angle_beta   90.00
_cell.angle_gamma   90.00
#
_symmetry.space_group_name_H-M   'P 1'
#
loop_
_entity.id
_entity.type
_entity.pdbx_description
1 polymer ?
#
loop_
_entity_poly.entity_id
_entity_poly.type
_entity_poly.pdbx_seq_one_letter_code
_entity_poly.pdbx_strand_id
1 'polypeptide(L)'
;MSALGLRESTAQDAVRSAESPGQELYYIRSWAMTVEDLYQLIERWQEDEINPEEVYYWLSPFLMLPSDQRIDKMCYVRYVGKCRSPMVPYKRMWSDMKQRDSGLLCHFTTILERRFPDTYASGRTFEFPRATLDVFVSDQVRDDRERILVAFFGRESLLNQQPGGFYASYIPDITDHTLFETLRTQFWSRFRRASAVCSQSIKVGLVEWVTQITGITETYPVETCTSHHAMTEAWLSTIRSQATPRTVNGHTLVVLIGKDVTREDYLSGTPFLSGSSRAGHITRDFLARLEASEHNSWTWDATQLTVRPFPFVDLFPWLSLEPVDAALDQLGSYLRVARSLLCVTFSFKVSSCAAANFYHQYGLSTLADFLSAVGRPRIQHYASRDWLTNEQESVPPSGFSTISIPHYDPGYDKYGSQPRELRRVIDIAWMITIFIATKALDHATASAGNESRDEMVTRIFASVNPDSATRDPLLVKVYHELDIAKQSLRSYVEKDRARVSRLPTRDPKFYQEMQALRAQQAAKDRVVRGFFAKGDAKSESRKEQVDYLWKVQYPDLMLHVLPGPGSELQWKEWASSRKRGTSYYMSSPALASRVRGVPAMRNLLRPFAPDDAGSDDSWMEDPQLLQRAIEAKVAQMVAGQPADHFSSEKQRERRLGKHAAYHTSLEGSLIKIDGHGRVTLFWQDPQGSRLRIKIRVAQTLATILPADKRYIHFFDEGISIKDQNDRIMTISRGKESVIVKRSVFSLLEDGEQLTRLPSGTYIPSTLTTKGRDAFRSRSKPEQLAAFTLPLAENDALWLLYKWLDHDYPTGGTFNAADPNDFPTLANESLQMRFAQLLTNYPEHPYRELWYSWLDAFATRGSRHIYANIRFLRETVETNKQAYDRNRKWKRYKIFRVEGPRPGF
;
A
#
# COMPACT_ATOMS: atom_id res chain seq x y z
N MET A 1 -2.73 -35.32 13.09
CA MET A 1 -1.83 -35.67 11.97
C MET A 1 -1.91 -37.15 11.60
N SER A 2 -1.82 -38.12 12.54
CA SER A 2 -1.93 -39.55 12.20
C SER A 2 -3.31 -39.95 11.64
N ALA A 3 -4.39 -39.36 12.15
CA ALA A 3 -5.75 -39.58 11.63
C ALA A 3 -5.93 -39.17 10.15
N LEU A 4 -5.09 -38.26 9.64
CA LEU A 4 -5.11 -37.80 8.24
C LEU A 4 -4.07 -38.53 7.37
N GLY A 5 -3.30 -39.46 7.93
CA GLY A 5 -2.25 -40.19 7.21
C GLY A 5 -1.12 -39.30 6.69
N LEU A 6 -0.85 -38.16 7.35
CA LEU A 6 0.20 -37.24 6.93
C LEU A 6 1.59 -37.79 7.29
N ARG A 7 2.54 -37.58 6.39
CA ARG A 7 3.96 -37.94 6.60
C ARG A 7 4.77 -36.66 6.76
N GLU A 8 5.57 -36.56 7.81
CA GLU A 8 6.50 -35.44 7.95
C GLU A 8 7.53 -35.47 6.82
N SER A 9 7.72 -34.33 6.13
CA SER A 9 8.72 -34.18 5.07
C SER A 9 9.99 -33.58 5.67
N THR A 10 11.11 -34.23 5.43
CA THR A 10 12.42 -33.91 5.99
C THR A 10 13.48 -33.71 4.90
N ALA A 11 14.69 -33.30 5.28
CA ALA A 11 15.81 -33.16 4.35
C ALA A 11 16.19 -34.50 3.65
N GLN A 12 15.95 -35.64 4.31
CA GLN A 12 16.30 -36.97 3.81
C GLN A 12 15.40 -37.42 2.65
N ASP A 13 14.16 -36.92 2.59
CA ASP A 13 13.20 -37.27 1.53
C ASP A 13 13.60 -36.73 0.15
N ALA A 14 14.48 -35.73 0.11
CA ALA A 14 15.01 -35.17 -1.14
C ALA A 14 15.88 -36.15 -1.94
N VAL A 15 16.41 -37.19 -1.30
CA VAL A 15 17.18 -38.25 -1.96
C VAL A 15 16.24 -39.25 -2.64
N ARG A 16 15.08 -39.54 -2.02
CA ARG A 16 14.07 -40.49 -2.54
C ARG A 16 13.22 -39.90 -3.67
N SER A 17 12.94 -38.60 -3.66
CA SER A 17 12.09 -37.97 -4.69
C SER A 17 12.75 -37.89 -6.07
N ALA A 18 14.07 -38.06 -6.16
CA ALA A 18 14.81 -38.05 -7.42
C ALA A 18 14.45 -39.24 -8.33
N GLU A 19 13.83 -40.29 -7.80
CA GLU A 19 13.46 -41.51 -8.51
C GLU A 19 12.16 -41.37 -9.33
N SER A 20 11.32 -40.37 -9.03
CA SER A 20 10.04 -40.11 -9.72
C SER A 20 9.87 -38.60 -10.04
N PRO A 21 10.63 -38.06 -11.00
CA PRO A 21 10.57 -36.64 -11.34
C PRO A 21 9.22 -36.25 -11.96
N GLY A 22 8.75 -35.03 -11.69
CA GLY A 22 7.54 -34.46 -12.28
C GLY A 22 6.22 -34.71 -11.53
N GLN A 23 6.21 -35.56 -10.49
CA GLN A 23 5.02 -35.75 -9.65
C GLN A 23 4.68 -34.48 -8.87
N GLU A 24 3.39 -34.20 -8.71
CA GLU A 24 2.89 -33.06 -7.94
C GLU A 24 2.61 -33.50 -6.50
N LEU A 25 3.33 -32.93 -5.55
CA LEU A 25 3.27 -33.24 -4.11
C LEU A 25 2.51 -32.13 -3.39
N TYR A 26 1.61 -32.52 -2.49
CA TYR A 26 0.82 -31.60 -1.66
C TYR A 26 1.27 -31.69 -0.21
N TYR A 27 1.27 -30.55 0.49
CA TYR A 27 1.73 -30.49 1.86
C TYR A 27 1.02 -29.42 2.69
N ILE A 28 1.13 -29.56 4.01
CA ILE A 28 0.76 -28.56 5.00
C ILE A 28 1.98 -28.21 5.84
N ARG A 29 2.24 -26.92 5.97
CA ARG A 29 3.18 -26.36 6.95
C ARG A 29 2.41 -26.02 8.20
N SER A 30 3.00 -26.25 9.36
CA SER A 30 2.39 -25.95 10.65
C SER A 30 3.43 -25.36 11.58
N TRP A 31 3.10 -24.23 12.20
CA TRP A 31 3.86 -23.60 13.27
C TRP A 31 3.07 -23.70 14.56
N ALA A 32 3.71 -24.19 15.61
CA ALA A 32 3.12 -24.26 16.94
C ALA A 32 3.50 -22.99 17.71
N MET A 33 2.50 -22.23 18.18
CA MET A 33 2.72 -21.00 18.93
C MET A 33 1.70 -20.84 20.06
N THR A 34 2.05 -20.12 21.12
CA THR A 34 1.09 -19.82 22.17
C THR A 34 0.04 -18.82 21.66
N VAL A 35 -1.14 -18.83 22.28
CA VAL A 35 -2.17 -17.81 21.98
C VAL A 35 -1.64 -16.40 22.27
N GLU A 36 -0.81 -16.23 23.30
CA GLU A 36 -0.18 -14.94 23.62
C GLU A 36 0.78 -14.46 22.53
N ASP A 37 1.65 -15.33 22.02
CA ASP A 37 2.54 -15.01 20.89
C ASP A 37 1.72 -14.66 19.64
N LEU A 38 0.58 -15.33 19.45
CA LEU A 38 -0.33 -15.02 18.35
C LEU A 38 -0.93 -13.61 18.53
N TYR A 39 -1.37 -13.21 19.72
CA TYR A 39 -1.82 -11.83 19.96
C TYR A 39 -0.73 -10.80 19.65
N GLN A 40 0.48 -11.02 20.14
CA GLN A 40 1.60 -10.09 19.92
C GLN A 40 1.99 -9.99 18.45
N LEU A 41 1.94 -11.10 17.71
CA LEU A 41 2.15 -11.11 16.26
C LEU A 41 1.09 -10.24 15.54
N ILE A 42 -0.16 -10.32 15.98
CA ILE A 42 -1.29 -9.61 15.37
C ILE A 42 -1.27 -8.13 15.68
N GLU A 43 -0.98 -7.77 16.94
CA GLU A 43 -0.75 -6.38 17.35
C GLU A 43 0.38 -5.77 16.50
N ARG A 44 1.46 -6.53 16.28
CA ARG A 44 2.56 -6.03 15.45
C ARG A 44 2.20 -5.90 13.98
N TRP A 45 1.41 -6.83 13.44
CA TRP A 45 0.86 -6.68 12.11
C TRP A 45 0.04 -5.41 11.98
N GLN A 46 -0.77 -5.08 12.98
CA GLN A 46 -1.52 -3.82 12.99
C GLN A 46 -0.60 -2.59 13.03
N GLU A 47 0.49 -2.62 13.82
CA GLU A 47 1.51 -1.57 13.84
C GLU A 47 2.23 -1.41 12.48
N ASP A 48 2.49 -2.51 11.78
CA ASP A 48 3.12 -2.53 10.46
C ASP A 48 2.10 -2.29 9.31
N GLU A 49 0.86 -1.87 9.64
CA GLU A 49 -0.28 -1.65 8.72
C GLU A 49 -0.71 -2.89 7.91
N ILE A 50 -0.30 -4.08 8.36
CA ILE A 50 -0.69 -5.38 7.82
C ILE A 50 -1.98 -5.80 8.55
N ASN A 51 -3.13 -5.73 7.90
CA ASN A 51 -4.42 -6.04 8.52
C ASN A 51 -5.20 -7.10 7.72
N PRO A 52 -4.74 -8.37 7.69
CA PRO A 52 -5.43 -9.43 6.99
C PRO A 52 -6.68 -9.81 7.79
N GLU A 53 -7.83 -9.87 7.13
CA GLU A 53 -9.11 -10.11 7.80
C GLU A 53 -9.19 -11.52 8.43
N GLU A 54 -8.43 -12.47 7.88
CA GLU A 54 -8.33 -13.87 8.32
C GLU A 54 -7.77 -14.00 9.74
N VAL A 55 -6.95 -13.04 10.16
CA VAL A 55 -6.23 -13.06 11.42
C VAL A 55 -7.16 -12.98 12.63
N TYR A 56 -8.28 -12.28 12.49
CA TYR A 56 -9.28 -12.18 13.55
C TYR A 56 -10.05 -13.49 13.75
N TYR A 57 -10.20 -14.31 12.70
CA TYR A 57 -10.76 -15.64 12.82
C TYR A 57 -9.90 -16.54 13.69
N TRP A 58 -8.57 -16.40 13.61
CA TRP A 58 -7.64 -17.23 14.39
C TRP A 58 -7.76 -16.97 15.89
N LEU A 59 -8.03 -15.73 16.30
CA LEU A 59 -8.19 -15.34 17.70
C LEU A 59 -9.58 -15.63 18.26
N SER A 60 -10.61 -15.66 17.40
CA SER A 60 -12.01 -15.77 17.82
C SER A 60 -12.32 -16.93 18.79
N PRO A 61 -11.78 -18.16 18.63
CA PRO A 61 -12.09 -19.25 19.55
C PRO A 61 -11.46 -19.06 20.93
N PHE A 62 -10.35 -18.33 21.01
CA PHE A 62 -9.62 -18.11 22.26
C PHE A 62 -10.14 -16.89 23.04
N LEU A 63 -10.68 -15.90 22.33
CA LEU A 63 -11.31 -14.71 22.91
C LEU A 63 -12.54 -15.03 23.77
N MET A 64 -13.18 -16.16 23.55
CA MET A 64 -14.34 -16.63 24.31
C MET A 64 -13.95 -17.40 25.58
N LEU A 65 -12.68 -17.76 25.76
CA LEU A 65 -12.20 -18.44 26.96
C LEU A 65 -11.88 -17.44 28.08
N PRO A 66 -12.04 -17.78 29.37
CA PRO A 66 -11.51 -16.96 30.49
C PRO A 66 -9.99 -16.71 30.36
N SER A 67 -9.50 -15.55 30.82
CA SER A 67 -8.10 -15.10 30.61
C SER A 67 -7.05 -16.05 31.21
N ASP A 68 -7.37 -16.64 32.36
CA ASP A 68 -6.59 -17.67 33.05
C ASP A 68 -6.50 -18.99 32.26
N GLN A 69 -7.44 -19.24 31.35
CA GLN A 69 -7.46 -20.42 30.48
C GLN A 69 -6.80 -20.19 29.11
N ARG A 70 -6.25 -18.98 28.84
CA ARG A 70 -5.63 -18.61 27.55
C ARG A 70 -4.11 -18.73 27.54
N ILE A 71 -3.46 -18.41 28.65
CA ILE A 71 -2.01 -18.09 28.73
C ILE A 71 -1.10 -19.24 28.26
N ASP A 72 -1.51 -20.50 28.46
CA ASP A 72 -0.71 -21.67 28.08
C ASP A 72 -1.28 -22.47 26.89
N LYS A 73 -2.31 -21.96 26.21
CA LYS A 73 -2.88 -22.70 25.08
C LYS A 73 -2.03 -22.54 23.84
N MET A 74 -1.73 -23.67 23.22
CA MET A 74 -1.08 -23.73 21.93
C MET A 74 -2.11 -23.62 20.81
N CYS A 75 -1.80 -22.79 19.82
CA CYS A 75 -2.47 -22.74 18.54
C CYS A 75 -1.50 -23.16 17.42
N TYR A 76 -2.07 -23.60 16.31
CA TYR A 76 -1.32 -24.10 15.17
C TYR A 76 -1.67 -23.30 13.93
N VAL A 77 -0.81 -22.37 13.57
CA VAL A 77 -0.96 -21.59 12.33
C VAL A 77 -0.46 -22.43 11.17
N ARG A 78 -1.25 -22.54 10.11
CA ARG A 78 -1.00 -23.51 9.03
C ARG A 78 -1.00 -22.85 7.66
N TYR A 79 -0.28 -23.46 6.72
CA TYR A 79 -0.25 -23.09 5.31
C TYR A 79 -0.30 -24.35 4.45
N VAL A 80 -1.23 -24.42 3.52
CA VAL A 80 -1.32 -25.52 2.54
C VAL A 80 -0.63 -25.09 1.25
N GLY A 81 0.14 -25.98 0.64
CA GLY A 81 0.78 -25.71 -0.64
C GLY A 81 1.10 -26.97 -1.42
N LYS A 82 1.72 -26.78 -2.57
CA LYS A 82 2.20 -27.85 -3.45
C LYS A 82 3.60 -27.57 -4.00
N CYS A 83 4.25 -28.61 -4.49
CA CYS A 83 5.50 -28.53 -5.23
C CYS A 83 5.64 -29.70 -6.20
N ARG A 84 6.42 -29.50 -7.26
CA ARG A 84 6.70 -30.54 -8.26
C ARG A 84 8.05 -31.20 -8.00
N SER A 85 8.08 -32.53 -7.94
CA SER A 85 9.30 -33.33 -7.84
C SER A 85 10.29 -32.96 -8.96
N PRO A 86 11.61 -32.84 -8.69
CA PRO A 86 12.35 -33.31 -7.51
C PRO A 86 12.32 -32.36 -6.30
N MET A 87 11.60 -31.23 -6.37
CA MET A 87 11.41 -30.39 -5.19
C MET A 87 10.51 -31.13 -4.18
N VAL A 88 11.01 -31.31 -2.96
CA VAL A 88 10.24 -31.87 -1.84
C VAL A 88 9.65 -30.76 -0.96
N PRO A 89 8.53 -31.03 -0.25
CA PRO A 89 7.88 -30.05 0.61
C PRO A 89 8.82 -29.34 1.59
N TYR A 90 9.72 -30.08 2.24
CA TYR A 90 10.73 -29.51 3.15
C TYR A 90 11.65 -28.47 2.47
N LYS A 91 12.20 -28.81 1.29
CA LYS A 91 13.06 -27.89 0.53
C LYS A 91 12.28 -26.68 0.06
N ARG A 92 11.01 -26.87 -0.34
CA ARG A 92 10.16 -25.75 -0.75
C ARG A 92 9.87 -24.79 0.40
N MET A 93 9.64 -25.29 1.61
CA MET A 93 9.51 -24.46 2.82
C MET A 93 10.74 -23.57 3.02
N TRP A 94 11.93 -24.15 2.97
CA TRP A 94 13.17 -23.39 3.14
C TRP A 94 13.45 -22.40 2.00
N SER A 95 13.14 -22.78 0.75
CA SER A 95 13.26 -21.87 -0.40
C SER A 95 12.39 -20.64 -0.21
N ASP A 96 11.11 -20.84 0.16
CA ASP A 96 10.19 -19.74 0.40
C ASP A 96 10.65 -18.88 1.58
N MET A 97 11.16 -19.48 2.66
CA MET A 97 11.65 -18.72 3.82
C MET A 97 12.87 -17.85 3.51
N LYS A 98 13.66 -18.18 2.48
CA LYS A 98 14.86 -17.41 2.08
C LYS A 98 14.60 -16.42 0.95
N GLN A 99 13.72 -16.76 0.01
CA GLN A 99 13.60 -16.07 -1.26
C GLN A 99 12.29 -15.30 -1.41
N ARG A 100 11.26 -15.65 -0.64
CA ARG A 100 9.98 -14.97 -0.74
C ARG A 100 10.07 -13.62 -0.03
N ASP A 101 9.68 -12.57 -0.75
CA ASP A 101 9.78 -11.18 -0.31
C ASP A 101 8.41 -10.51 -0.15
N SER A 102 7.32 -11.24 -0.39
CA SER A 102 5.97 -10.70 -0.46
C SER A 102 4.86 -11.70 -0.07
N GLY A 103 3.72 -11.14 0.34
CA GLY A 103 2.50 -11.86 0.73
C GLY A 103 2.42 -12.21 2.22
N LEU A 104 1.24 -12.63 2.68
CA LEU A 104 0.97 -12.88 4.10
C LEU A 104 1.92 -13.89 4.74
N LEU A 105 2.26 -14.96 4.03
CA LEU A 105 3.24 -15.95 4.49
C LEU A 105 4.62 -15.32 4.74
N CYS A 106 5.09 -14.43 3.85
CA CYS A 106 6.38 -13.75 4.01
C CYS A 106 6.36 -12.83 5.25
N HIS A 107 5.29 -12.03 5.39
CA HIS A 107 5.12 -11.17 6.56
C HIS A 107 5.09 -11.98 7.86
N PHE A 108 4.37 -13.11 7.86
CA PHE A 108 4.29 -14.03 8.99
C PHE A 108 5.67 -14.57 9.36
N THR A 109 6.39 -15.18 8.40
CA THR A 109 7.70 -15.78 8.66
C THR A 109 8.75 -14.74 9.05
N THR A 110 8.70 -13.54 8.48
CA THR A 110 9.63 -12.44 8.81
C THR A 110 9.47 -11.99 10.27
N ILE A 111 8.24 -11.89 10.77
CA ILE A 111 7.99 -11.53 12.17
C ILE A 111 8.40 -12.66 13.10
N LEU A 112 8.03 -13.91 12.77
CA LEU A 112 8.45 -15.06 13.55
C LEU A 112 9.97 -15.11 13.68
N GLU A 113 10.72 -14.97 12.59
CA GLU A 113 12.20 -15.00 12.62
C GLU A 113 12.79 -13.94 13.58
N ARG A 114 12.21 -12.74 13.58
CA ARG A 114 12.73 -11.58 14.32
C ARG A 114 12.34 -11.57 15.79
N ARG A 115 11.15 -12.10 16.14
CA ARG A 115 10.51 -11.91 17.45
C ARG A 115 10.18 -13.22 18.16
N PHE A 116 9.88 -14.26 17.40
CA PHE A 116 9.50 -15.58 17.92
C PHE A 116 10.39 -16.67 17.30
N PRO A 117 11.73 -16.60 17.46
CA PRO A 117 12.66 -17.48 16.76
C PRO A 117 12.44 -18.96 17.10
N ASP A 118 11.96 -19.27 18.30
CA ASP A 118 11.62 -20.62 18.70
C ASP A 118 10.40 -21.15 17.93
N THR A 119 9.36 -20.32 17.74
CA THR A 119 8.21 -20.62 16.87
C THR A 119 8.64 -20.73 15.40
N TYR A 120 9.52 -19.84 14.94
CA TYR A 120 10.08 -19.91 13.59
C TYR A 120 10.78 -21.26 13.34
N ALA A 121 11.62 -21.69 14.28
CA ALA A 121 12.33 -22.97 14.24
C ALA A 121 11.42 -24.19 14.48
N SER A 122 10.25 -24.00 15.11
CA SER A 122 9.26 -25.06 15.34
C SER A 122 8.46 -25.42 14.08
N GLY A 123 8.57 -24.64 13.01
CA GLY A 123 7.90 -24.91 11.74
C GLY A 123 8.18 -26.33 11.23
N ARG A 124 7.13 -27.07 10.94
CA ARG A 124 7.18 -28.42 10.37
C ARG A 124 6.38 -28.48 9.08
N THR A 125 6.81 -29.33 8.15
CA THR A 125 6.09 -29.59 6.90
C THR A 125 5.67 -31.06 6.84
N PHE A 126 4.40 -31.28 6.49
CA PHE A 126 3.82 -32.61 6.39
C PHE A 126 3.22 -32.79 4.99
N GLU A 127 3.63 -33.83 4.31
CA GLU A 127 3.11 -34.23 3.00
C GLU A 127 1.76 -34.95 3.16
N PHE A 128 0.93 -34.89 2.10
CA PHE A 128 -0.24 -35.72 1.90
C PHE A 128 0.08 -36.82 0.87
N PRO A 129 0.65 -37.98 1.26
CA PRO A 129 1.09 -38.98 0.28
C PRO A 129 -0.04 -39.49 -0.62
N ARG A 130 -1.26 -39.56 -0.08
CA ARG A 130 -2.46 -39.99 -0.82
C ARG A 130 -3.04 -38.91 -1.75
N ALA A 131 -2.55 -37.68 -1.68
CA ALA A 131 -2.94 -36.59 -2.56
C ALA A 131 -1.96 -36.38 -3.71
N THR A 132 -0.81 -37.07 -3.71
CA THR A 132 0.20 -36.97 -4.77
C THR A 132 -0.40 -37.35 -6.12
N LEU A 133 -0.10 -36.53 -7.13
CA LEU A 133 -0.58 -36.72 -8.50
C LEU A 133 0.58 -37.01 -9.45
N ASP A 134 0.30 -37.85 -10.44
CA ASP A 134 1.25 -38.23 -11.47
C ASP A 134 1.58 -37.05 -12.43
N VAL A 135 2.65 -37.18 -13.19
CA VAL A 135 3.15 -36.24 -14.20
C VAL A 135 2.14 -36.01 -15.32
N PHE A 136 1.31 -37.01 -15.63
CA PHE A 136 0.33 -36.95 -16.73
C PHE A 136 -1.03 -36.38 -16.33
N VAL A 137 -1.20 -35.96 -15.07
CA VAL A 137 -2.46 -35.34 -14.61
C VAL A 137 -2.54 -33.90 -15.07
N SER A 138 -3.70 -33.47 -15.55
CA SER A 138 -3.92 -32.09 -16.03
C SER A 138 -3.71 -31.06 -14.90
N ASP A 139 -3.25 -29.86 -15.27
CA ASP A 139 -3.00 -28.81 -14.30
C ASP A 139 -4.27 -28.35 -13.55
N GLN A 140 -5.44 -28.46 -14.20
CA GLN A 140 -6.74 -28.22 -13.57
C GLN A 140 -6.98 -29.17 -12.38
N VAL A 141 -6.77 -30.47 -12.57
CA VAL A 141 -6.92 -31.46 -11.48
C VAL A 141 -5.89 -31.21 -10.38
N ARG A 142 -4.68 -30.77 -10.75
CA ARG A 142 -3.65 -30.40 -9.76
C ARG A 142 -4.07 -29.21 -8.90
N ASP A 143 -4.74 -28.23 -9.50
CA ASP A 143 -5.26 -27.07 -8.79
C ASP A 143 -6.47 -27.39 -7.93
N ASP A 144 -7.40 -28.18 -8.45
CA ASP A 144 -8.59 -28.59 -7.70
C ASP A 144 -8.21 -29.42 -6.48
N ARG A 145 -7.16 -30.25 -6.57
CA ARG A 145 -6.61 -30.96 -5.41
C ARG A 145 -6.10 -30.00 -4.34
N GLU A 146 -5.36 -28.95 -4.73
CA GLU A 146 -4.89 -27.92 -3.78
C GLU A 146 -6.06 -27.19 -3.14
N ARG A 147 -7.08 -26.83 -3.94
CA ARG A 147 -8.26 -26.12 -3.46
C ARG A 147 -9.09 -26.92 -2.49
N ILE A 148 -9.29 -28.21 -2.78
CA ILE A 148 -9.97 -29.13 -1.87
C ILE A 148 -9.22 -29.19 -0.55
N LEU A 149 -7.89 -29.25 -0.57
CA LEU A 149 -7.10 -29.27 0.66
C LEU A 149 -7.20 -27.94 1.43
N VAL A 150 -7.10 -26.79 0.75
CA VAL A 150 -7.27 -25.47 1.40
C VAL A 150 -8.67 -25.32 1.99
N ALA A 151 -9.70 -25.73 1.26
CA ALA A 151 -11.10 -25.69 1.71
C ALA A 151 -11.35 -26.65 2.88
N PHE A 152 -10.76 -27.85 2.86
CA PHE A 152 -10.88 -28.85 3.93
C PHE A 152 -10.39 -28.32 5.29
N PHE A 153 -9.31 -27.54 5.30
CA PHE A 153 -8.83 -26.90 6.53
C PHE A 153 -9.57 -25.59 6.86
N GLY A 154 -10.41 -25.08 5.97
CA GLY A 154 -11.05 -23.77 6.10
C GLY A 154 -10.06 -22.64 5.81
N ARG A 155 -10.29 -21.91 4.72
CA ARG A 155 -9.35 -20.86 4.23
C ARG A 155 -9.05 -19.82 5.30
N GLU A 156 -10.08 -19.40 6.03
CA GLU A 156 -10.00 -18.42 7.11
C GLU A 156 -9.10 -18.86 8.27
N SER A 157 -8.76 -20.14 8.39
CA SER A 157 -7.84 -20.67 9.41
C SER A 157 -6.40 -20.87 8.92
N LEU A 158 -6.13 -20.56 7.65
CA LEU A 158 -4.84 -20.75 7.00
C LEU A 158 -4.16 -19.42 6.66
N LEU A 159 -2.84 -19.46 6.52
CA LEU A 159 -2.02 -18.39 5.93
C LEU A 159 -2.23 -18.23 4.41
N ASN A 160 -3.05 -19.08 3.80
CA ASN A 160 -3.41 -19.02 2.39
C ASN A 160 -4.37 -17.85 2.15
N GLN A 161 -3.90 -16.80 1.48
CA GLN A 161 -4.79 -15.71 1.03
C GLN A 161 -5.70 -16.13 -0.14
N GLN A 162 -5.28 -17.16 -0.88
CA GLN A 162 -6.01 -17.68 -2.05
C GLN A 162 -6.62 -19.04 -1.71
N PRO A 163 -7.78 -19.41 -2.29
CA PRO A 163 -8.38 -20.73 -2.10
C PRO A 163 -7.54 -21.90 -2.67
N GLY A 164 -6.34 -21.65 -3.22
CA GLY A 164 -5.49 -22.64 -3.88
C GLY A 164 -5.66 -22.66 -5.41
N GLY A 165 -4.71 -23.29 -6.09
CA GLY A 165 -4.66 -23.42 -7.55
C GLY A 165 -4.01 -22.23 -8.26
N PHE A 166 -3.30 -22.50 -9.35
CA PHE A 166 -2.68 -21.51 -10.24
C PHE A 166 -3.69 -20.91 -11.25
N TYR A 167 -4.52 -21.75 -11.86
CA TYR A 167 -5.56 -21.49 -12.84
C TYR A 167 -6.90 -21.25 -12.15
N ALA A 168 -7.61 -20.15 -12.44
CA ALA A 168 -8.96 -19.93 -11.90
C ALA A 168 -9.96 -20.88 -12.60
N SER A 169 -10.88 -21.50 -11.86
CA SER A 169 -12.01 -22.22 -12.46
C SER A 169 -13.26 -21.36 -12.33
N TYR A 170 -13.72 -20.80 -13.44
CA TYR A 170 -15.06 -20.24 -13.55
C TYR A 170 -15.82 -20.98 -14.63
N ILE A 171 -16.84 -21.71 -14.22
CA ILE A 171 -17.79 -22.30 -15.15
C ILE A 171 -19.06 -21.45 -15.02
N PRO A 172 -19.44 -20.66 -16.05
CA PRO A 172 -20.65 -19.87 -16.00
C PRO A 172 -21.87 -20.78 -15.86
N ASP A 173 -22.95 -20.21 -15.34
CA ASP A 173 -24.23 -20.89 -15.38
C ASP A 173 -24.67 -21.09 -16.84
N ILE A 174 -25.44 -22.17 -17.09
CA ILE A 174 -26.03 -22.42 -18.41
C ILE A 174 -26.82 -21.20 -18.91
N THR A 175 -27.46 -20.48 -18.00
CA THR A 175 -28.21 -19.26 -18.29
C THR A 175 -27.32 -18.13 -18.84
N ASP A 176 -26.13 -17.94 -18.28
CA ASP A 176 -25.15 -16.94 -18.72
C ASP A 176 -24.52 -17.36 -20.08
N HIS A 177 -24.35 -18.66 -20.32
CA HIS A 177 -23.92 -19.16 -21.64
C HIS A 177 -24.96 -18.86 -22.71
N THR A 178 -26.21 -19.25 -22.50
CA THR A 178 -27.31 -18.97 -23.43
C THR A 178 -27.52 -17.47 -23.62
N LEU A 179 -27.30 -16.66 -22.58
CA LEU A 179 -27.34 -15.20 -22.69
C LEU A 179 -26.33 -14.69 -23.73
N PHE A 180 -25.09 -15.18 -23.72
CA PHE A 180 -24.09 -14.79 -24.72
C PHE A 180 -24.45 -15.27 -26.12
N GLU A 181 -24.94 -16.50 -26.29
CA GLU A 181 -25.38 -17.01 -27.59
C GLU A 181 -26.45 -16.11 -28.24
N THR A 182 -27.32 -15.50 -27.43
CA THR A 182 -28.35 -14.56 -27.96
C THR A 182 -27.77 -13.30 -28.59
N LEU A 183 -26.53 -12.92 -28.24
CA LEU A 183 -25.84 -11.76 -28.81
C LEU A 183 -25.38 -12.01 -30.26
N ARG A 184 -25.32 -13.28 -30.69
CA ARG A 184 -24.97 -13.71 -32.06
C ARG A 184 -23.67 -13.06 -32.56
N THR A 185 -22.67 -12.97 -31.69
CA THR A 185 -21.36 -12.43 -32.05
C THR A 185 -20.60 -13.42 -32.94
N GLN A 186 -19.72 -12.87 -33.78
CA GLN A 186 -18.78 -13.64 -34.61
C GLN A 186 -17.43 -12.91 -34.65
N PHE A 187 -17.02 -12.37 -33.52
CA PHE A 187 -15.91 -11.43 -33.43
C PHE A 187 -14.59 -12.07 -33.89
N TRP A 188 -14.22 -13.23 -33.32
CA TRP A 188 -12.90 -13.81 -33.54
C TRP A 188 -12.69 -14.27 -34.98
N SER A 189 -13.66 -15.00 -35.55
CA SER A 189 -13.58 -15.52 -36.91
C SER A 189 -13.54 -14.37 -37.94
N ARG A 190 -14.36 -13.34 -37.76
CA ARG A 190 -14.41 -12.18 -38.66
C ARG A 190 -13.18 -11.29 -38.49
N PHE A 191 -12.70 -11.06 -37.27
CA PHE A 191 -11.47 -10.31 -37.03
C PHE A 191 -10.26 -11.03 -37.65
N ARG A 192 -10.15 -12.35 -37.50
CA ARG A 192 -9.07 -13.13 -38.10
C ARG A 192 -9.00 -12.96 -39.62
N ARG A 193 -10.15 -12.90 -40.28
CA ARG A 193 -10.28 -12.70 -41.73
C ARG A 193 -10.01 -11.26 -42.17
N ALA A 194 -10.48 -10.26 -41.41
CA ALA A 194 -10.41 -8.85 -41.78
C ALA A 194 -9.14 -8.12 -41.29
N SER A 195 -8.44 -8.65 -40.30
CA SER A 195 -7.29 -7.98 -39.68
C SER A 195 -6.00 -8.13 -40.48
N ALA A 196 -5.25 -7.02 -40.55
CA ALA A 196 -3.93 -6.92 -41.14
C ALA A 196 -2.88 -6.55 -40.09
N VAL A 197 -1.60 -6.57 -40.48
CA VAL A 197 -0.52 -5.98 -39.67
C VAL A 197 -0.70 -4.46 -39.66
N CYS A 198 -0.40 -3.81 -38.54
CA CYS A 198 -0.50 -2.35 -38.44
C CYS A 198 0.45 -1.62 -39.40
N SER A 199 0.13 -0.35 -39.69
CA SER A 199 0.93 0.52 -40.57
C SER A 199 2.32 0.77 -40.02
N GLN A 200 3.23 1.21 -40.90
CA GLN A 200 4.58 1.62 -40.48
C GLN A 200 4.53 2.81 -39.51
N SER A 201 3.57 3.73 -39.66
CA SER A 201 3.40 4.87 -38.74
C SER A 201 3.11 4.42 -37.31
N ILE A 202 2.25 3.41 -37.11
CA ILE A 202 1.98 2.84 -35.79
C ILE A 202 3.27 2.22 -35.22
N LYS A 203 4.01 1.45 -36.03
CA LYS A 203 5.26 0.81 -35.57
C LYS A 203 6.31 1.84 -35.14
N VAL A 204 6.49 2.92 -35.90
CA VAL A 204 7.42 4.01 -35.55
C VAL A 204 6.96 4.71 -34.28
N GLY A 205 5.67 5.06 -34.17
CA GLY A 205 5.12 5.69 -32.97
C GLY A 205 5.26 4.82 -31.72
N LEU A 206 5.19 3.50 -31.83
CA LEU A 206 5.44 2.58 -30.71
C LEU A 206 6.91 2.57 -30.28
N VAL A 207 7.87 2.74 -31.20
CA VAL A 207 9.29 2.88 -30.86
C VAL A 207 9.54 4.21 -30.13
N GLU A 208 8.95 5.30 -30.62
CA GLU A 208 9.02 6.61 -29.96
C GLU A 208 8.38 6.57 -28.57
N TRP A 209 7.23 5.90 -28.42
CA TRP A 209 6.57 5.72 -27.13
C TRP A 209 7.43 4.93 -26.12
N VAL A 210 8.10 3.85 -26.54
CA VAL A 210 9.02 3.10 -25.67
C VAL A 210 10.25 3.94 -25.29
N THR A 211 10.73 4.78 -26.21
CA THR A 211 11.80 5.75 -25.94
C THR A 211 11.36 6.76 -24.88
N GLN A 212 10.12 7.24 -24.97
CA GLN A 212 9.53 8.12 -23.96
C GLN A 212 9.43 7.45 -22.59
N ILE A 213 9.01 6.18 -22.51
CA ILE A 213 9.00 5.42 -21.24
C ILE A 213 10.39 5.37 -20.63
N THR A 214 11.41 5.06 -21.44
CA THR A 214 12.81 5.00 -21.00
C THR A 214 13.25 6.35 -20.44
N GLY A 215 13.00 7.45 -21.17
CA GLY A 215 13.30 8.81 -20.69
C GLY A 215 12.57 9.19 -19.40
N ILE A 216 11.32 8.74 -19.21
CA ILE A 216 10.60 8.92 -17.93
C ILE A 216 11.32 8.18 -16.80
N THR A 217 11.72 6.93 -17.02
CA THR A 217 12.40 6.14 -15.99
C THR A 217 13.81 6.64 -15.67
N GLU A 218 14.49 7.29 -16.62
CA GLU A 218 15.77 7.97 -16.40
C GLU A 218 15.58 9.30 -15.65
N THR A 219 14.48 10.01 -15.90
CA THR A 219 14.14 11.28 -15.22
C THR A 219 13.68 11.03 -13.78
N TYR A 220 12.97 9.93 -13.53
CA TYR A 220 12.35 9.59 -12.24
C TYR A 220 12.75 8.18 -11.74
N PRO A 221 14.05 7.87 -11.60
CA PRO A 221 14.49 6.49 -11.37
C PRO A 221 14.13 5.95 -9.99
N VAL A 222 13.89 6.81 -9.00
CA VAL A 222 13.45 6.37 -7.67
C VAL A 222 11.93 6.25 -7.60
N GLU A 223 11.19 7.23 -8.09
CA GLU A 223 9.72 7.18 -8.10
C GLU A 223 9.20 5.99 -8.91
N THR A 224 9.88 5.62 -9.99
CA THR A 224 9.54 4.47 -10.84
C THR A 224 10.13 3.13 -10.36
N CYS A 225 10.96 3.14 -9.31
CA CYS A 225 11.74 2.01 -8.79
C CYS A 225 12.79 1.42 -9.77
N THR A 226 13.15 2.12 -10.86
CA THR A 226 14.15 1.63 -11.82
C THR A 226 15.60 1.76 -11.34
N SER A 227 15.87 2.60 -10.34
CA SER A 227 17.14 2.67 -9.61
C SER A 227 17.52 1.34 -8.93
N HIS A 228 16.51 0.58 -8.47
CA HIS A 228 16.70 -0.74 -7.87
C HIS A 228 16.54 -1.88 -8.90
N HIS A 229 15.66 -1.69 -9.87
CA HIS A 229 15.31 -2.68 -10.87
C HIS A 229 15.24 -2.02 -12.26
N ALA A 230 16.40 -1.86 -12.89
CA ALA A 230 16.50 -1.25 -14.21
C ALA A 230 15.57 -1.90 -15.24
N MET A 231 15.02 -1.10 -16.15
CA MET A 231 14.27 -1.64 -17.29
C MET A 231 15.22 -2.37 -18.22
N THR A 232 14.97 -3.65 -18.43
CA THR A 232 15.79 -4.47 -19.33
C THR A 232 15.29 -4.35 -20.77
N GLU A 233 16.18 -4.53 -21.74
CA GLU A 233 15.79 -4.63 -23.17
C GLU A 233 14.75 -5.73 -23.41
N ALA A 234 14.81 -6.83 -22.63
CA ALA A 234 13.83 -7.89 -22.68
C ALA A 234 12.43 -7.35 -22.30
N TRP A 235 12.33 -6.59 -21.21
CA TRP A 235 11.06 -5.98 -20.80
C TRP A 235 10.58 -4.93 -21.81
N LEU A 236 11.46 -4.06 -22.30
CA LEU A 236 11.13 -3.04 -23.32
C LEU A 236 10.63 -3.70 -24.63
N SER A 237 11.25 -4.81 -25.03
CA SER A 237 10.80 -5.60 -26.17
C SER A 237 9.42 -6.23 -25.91
N THR A 238 9.20 -6.77 -24.72
CA THR A 238 7.93 -7.36 -24.31
C THR A 238 6.80 -6.33 -24.32
N ILE A 239 6.97 -5.15 -23.69
CA ILE A 239 5.93 -4.10 -23.67
C ILE A 239 5.59 -3.64 -25.09
N ARG A 240 6.59 -3.47 -25.96
CA ARG A 240 6.38 -3.06 -27.36
C ARG A 240 5.61 -4.12 -28.13
N SER A 241 6.00 -5.38 -27.97
CA SER A 241 5.40 -6.52 -28.67
C SER A 241 3.92 -6.68 -28.30
N GLN A 242 3.60 -6.69 -27.01
CA GLN A 242 2.21 -6.85 -26.55
C GLN A 242 1.35 -5.61 -26.82
N ALA A 243 1.94 -4.42 -26.92
CA ALA A 243 1.25 -3.18 -27.28
C ALA A 243 0.97 -3.06 -28.78
N THR A 244 1.60 -3.88 -29.63
CA THR A 244 1.47 -3.76 -31.09
C THR A 244 0.12 -4.30 -31.57
N PRO A 245 -0.78 -3.46 -32.13
CA PRO A 245 -2.10 -3.91 -32.56
C PRO A 245 -2.07 -4.60 -33.93
N ARG A 246 -3.07 -5.44 -34.18
CA ARG A 246 -3.56 -5.69 -35.55
C ARG A 246 -4.71 -4.75 -35.86
N THR A 247 -4.80 -4.33 -37.12
CA THR A 247 -5.77 -3.31 -37.55
C THR A 247 -6.73 -3.88 -38.57
N VAL A 248 -7.97 -3.39 -38.58
CA VAL A 248 -8.98 -3.66 -39.62
C VAL A 248 -9.21 -2.36 -40.38
N ASN A 249 -8.91 -2.33 -41.67
CA ASN A 249 -8.96 -1.12 -42.50
C ASN A 249 -8.26 0.09 -41.87
N GLY A 250 -7.10 -0.13 -41.24
CA GLY A 250 -6.33 0.91 -40.57
C GLY A 250 -6.79 1.27 -39.15
N HIS A 251 -7.89 0.70 -38.66
CA HIS A 251 -8.38 0.94 -37.31
C HIS A 251 -7.95 -0.15 -36.32
N THR A 252 -7.41 0.25 -35.17
CA THR A 252 -7.28 -0.62 -34.00
C THR A 252 -8.66 -0.74 -33.34
N LEU A 253 -9.16 -1.95 -33.14
CA LEU A 253 -10.49 -2.12 -32.56
C LEU A 253 -10.48 -1.99 -31.04
N VAL A 254 -9.70 -2.83 -30.35
CA VAL A 254 -9.69 -2.92 -28.88
C VAL A 254 -8.27 -2.74 -28.37
N VAL A 255 -8.14 -2.06 -27.23
CA VAL A 255 -6.92 -2.03 -26.40
C VAL A 255 -7.29 -2.39 -24.98
N LEU A 256 -6.47 -3.23 -24.34
CA LEU A 256 -6.55 -3.54 -22.92
C LEU A 256 -5.57 -2.69 -22.14
N ILE A 257 -6.03 -2.10 -21.04
CA ILE A 257 -5.23 -1.21 -20.18
C ILE A 257 -5.22 -1.78 -18.76
N GLY A 258 -4.08 -2.36 -18.37
CA GLY A 258 -3.78 -2.82 -17.02
C GLY A 258 -3.34 -1.69 -16.10
N LYS A 259 -3.28 -1.98 -14.79
CA LYS A 259 -2.84 -1.01 -13.79
C LYS A 259 -1.31 -0.93 -13.76
N ASP A 260 -0.66 -2.02 -13.42
CA ASP A 260 0.77 -2.11 -13.18
C ASP A 260 1.28 -3.52 -13.44
N VAL A 261 2.55 -3.60 -13.85
CA VAL A 261 3.25 -4.88 -14.04
C VAL A 261 3.65 -5.48 -12.68
N THR A 262 3.48 -6.79 -12.52
CA THR A 262 3.96 -7.48 -11.32
C THR A 262 5.48 -7.57 -11.32
N ARG A 263 6.11 -7.61 -10.13
CA ARG A 263 7.57 -7.78 -10.04
C ARG A 263 8.08 -9.03 -10.74
N GLU A 264 7.33 -10.13 -10.65
CA GLU A 264 7.65 -11.39 -11.32
C GLU A 264 7.64 -11.22 -12.85
N ASP A 265 6.57 -10.65 -13.40
CA ASP A 265 6.41 -10.46 -14.86
C ASP A 265 7.44 -9.44 -15.40
N TYR A 266 7.70 -8.36 -14.65
CA TYR A 266 8.70 -7.34 -15.00
C TYR A 266 10.11 -7.92 -15.10
N LEU A 267 10.54 -8.66 -14.07
CA LEU A 267 11.90 -9.22 -14.02
C LEU A 267 12.10 -10.35 -15.03
N SER A 268 11.05 -11.15 -15.28
CA SER A 268 11.11 -12.25 -16.25
C SER A 268 10.89 -11.80 -17.70
N GLY A 269 10.45 -10.56 -17.93
CA GLY A 269 10.07 -10.09 -19.25
C GLY A 269 8.79 -10.77 -19.78
N THR A 270 7.91 -11.24 -18.90
CA THR A 270 6.74 -12.05 -19.28
C THR A 270 5.59 -11.17 -19.77
N PRO A 271 5.04 -11.40 -20.99
CA PRO A 271 3.88 -10.66 -21.49
C PRO A 271 2.60 -11.07 -20.77
N PHE A 272 1.63 -10.14 -20.71
CA PHE A 272 0.37 -10.34 -19.98
C PHE A 272 -0.47 -11.49 -20.59
N LEU A 273 -0.93 -11.36 -21.84
CA LEU A 273 -1.80 -12.38 -22.44
C LEU A 273 -1.04 -13.56 -23.04
N SER A 274 0.15 -13.38 -23.62
CA SER A 274 0.88 -14.47 -24.28
C SER A 274 1.82 -15.24 -23.35
N GLY A 275 2.05 -14.76 -22.13
CA GLY A 275 3.00 -15.33 -21.19
C GLY A 275 2.37 -16.19 -20.10
N SER A 276 3.12 -16.36 -19.01
CA SER A 276 2.71 -17.03 -17.78
C SER A 276 2.06 -16.11 -16.75
N SER A 277 1.73 -14.86 -17.12
CA SER A 277 1.05 -13.94 -16.21
C SER A 277 -0.28 -14.53 -15.76
N ARG A 278 -0.50 -14.56 -14.44
CA ARG A 278 -1.68 -15.23 -13.84
C ARG A 278 -2.97 -14.48 -14.15
N ALA A 279 -2.94 -13.16 -14.02
CA ALA A 279 -4.10 -12.31 -14.36
C ALA A 279 -4.40 -12.41 -15.86
N GLY A 280 -3.37 -12.42 -16.70
CA GLY A 280 -3.51 -12.62 -18.14
C GLY A 280 -4.08 -14.00 -18.50
N HIS A 281 -3.71 -15.07 -17.79
CA HIS A 281 -4.34 -16.38 -17.96
C HIS A 281 -5.85 -16.34 -17.66
N ILE A 282 -6.28 -15.69 -16.58
CA ILE A 282 -7.71 -15.56 -16.26
C ILE A 282 -8.45 -14.80 -17.35
N THR A 283 -7.87 -13.71 -17.87
CA THR A 283 -8.44 -12.99 -19.03
C THR A 283 -8.57 -13.91 -20.24
N ARG A 284 -7.53 -14.70 -20.55
CA ARG A 284 -7.57 -15.67 -21.65
C ARG A 284 -8.65 -16.71 -21.45
N ASP A 285 -8.85 -17.20 -20.23
CA ASP A 285 -9.86 -18.21 -19.94
C ASP A 285 -11.29 -17.69 -20.23
N PHE A 286 -11.63 -16.50 -19.74
CA PHE A 286 -12.91 -15.85 -20.06
C PHE A 286 -13.10 -15.64 -21.57
N LEU A 287 -12.07 -15.17 -22.26
CA LEU A 287 -12.13 -14.89 -23.70
C LEU A 287 -12.19 -16.18 -24.54
N ALA A 288 -11.42 -17.21 -24.19
CA ALA A 288 -11.41 -18.51 -24.88
C ALA A 288 -12.78 -19.20 -24.78
N ARG A 289 -13.43 -19.07 -23.62
CA ARG A 289 -14.79 -19.57 -23.41
C ARG A 289 -15.80 -18.86 -24.31
N LEU A 290 -15.71 -17.53 -24.43
CA LEU A 290 -16.57 -16.75 -25.32
C LEU A 290 -16.29 -17.08 -26.80
N GLU A 291 -15.03 -17.25 -27.19
CA GLU A 291 -14.65 -17.72 -28.54
C GLU A 291 -15.24 -19.11 -28.83
N ALA A 292 -15.15 -20.03 -27.87
CA ALA A 292 -15.73 -21.38 -28.01
C ALA A 292 -17.25 -21.32 -28.18
N SER A 293 -17.95 -20.46 -27.44
CA SER A 293 -19.40 -20.28 -27.56
C SER A 293 -19.81 -19.72 -28.94
N GLU A 294 -19.03 -18.83 -29.56
CA GLU A 294 -19.28 -18.41 -30.96
C GLU A 294 -19.21 -19.57 -31.97
N HIS A 295 -18.51 -20.65 -31.62
CA HIS A 295 -18.38 -21.86 -32.43
C HIS A 295 -19.30 -23.01 -31.96
N ASN A 296 -20.27 -22.73 -31.07
CA ASN A 296 -21.14 -23.73 -30.43
C ASN A 296 -20.36 -24.84 -29.71
N SER A 297 -19.19 -24.52 -29.15
CA SER A 297 -18.38 -25.44 -28.34
C SER A 297 -18.55 -25.16 -26.86
N TRP A 298 -18.71 -26.24 -26.08
CA TRP A 298 -18.76 -26.22 -24.61
C TRP A 298 -17.39 -26.41 -23.96
N THR A 299 -16.39 -26.77 -24.75
CA THR A 299 -15.00 -26.95 -24.31
C THR A 299 -14.13 -25.83 -24.88
N TRP A 300 -13.21 -25.34 -24.07
CA TRP A 300 -12.25 -24.31 -24.45
C TRP A 300 -10.90 -24.58 -23.80
N ASP A 301 -9.86 -24.02 -24.40
CA ASP A 301 -8.50 -24.03 -23.87
C ASP A 301 -7.95 -22.61 -23.94
N ALA A 302 -7.68 -22.02 -22.78
CA ALA A 302 -7.14 -20.67 -22.67
C ALA A 302 -5.81 -20.51 -23.42
N THR A 303 -5.03 -21.59 -23.58
CA THR A 303 -3.74 -21.57 -24.29
C THR A 303 -3.89 -21.48 -25.81
N GLN A 304 -5.04 -21.88 -26.35
CA GLN A 304 -5.35 -21.83 -27.78
C GLN A 304 -5.98 -20.50 -28.23
N LEU A 305 -6.35 -19.62 -27.28
CA LEU A 305 -6.94 -18.33 -27.59
C LEU A 305 -6.01 -17.50 -28.47
N THR A 306 -6.54 -16.99 -29.57
CA THR A 306 -5.82 -16.00 -30.37
C THR A 306 -5.83 -14.64 -29.65
N VAL A 307 -4.71 -14.26 -29.03
CA VAL A 307 -4.57 -13.00 -28.27
C VAL A 307 -4.37 -11.76 -29.14
N ARG A 308 -4.14 -11.93 -30.45
CA ARG A 308 -3.86 -10.86 -31.43
C ARG A 308 -4.89 -9.70 -31.49
N PRO A 309 -6.20 -9.90 -31.22
CA PRO A 309 -7.16 -8.80 -31.20
C PRO A 309 -7.01 -7.85 -30.00
N PHE A 310 -6.20 -8.22 -29.01
CA PHE A 310 -6.17 -7.59 -27.69
C PHE A 310 -4.75 -7.11 -27.34
N PRO A 311 -4.25 -6.05 -28.00
CA PRO A 311 -3.02 -5.38 -27.55
C PRO A 311 -3.19 -4.90 -26.10
N PHE A 312 -2.12 -4.98 -25.33
CA PHE A 312 -2.12 -4.72 -23.89
C PHE A 312 -1.05 -3.69 -23.52
N VAL A 313 -1.41 -2.75 -22.65
CA VAL A 313 -0.50 -1.79 -22.02
C VAL A 313 -0.86 -1.62 -20.55
N ASP A 314 0.10 -1.24 -19.73
CA ASP A 314 -0.15 -0.83 -18.35
C ASP A 314 -0.14 0.70 -18.23
N LEU A 315 -0.95 1.22 -17.30
CA LEU A 315 -0.82 2.62 -16.85
C LEU A 315 0.58 2.86 -16.27
N PHE A 316 1.07 1.92 -15.44
CA PHE A 316 2.43 1.92 -14.91
C PHE A 316 3.24 0.77 -15.52
N PRO A 317 4.03 1.01 -16.59
CA PRO A 317 4.90 -0.02 -17.18
C PRO A 317 6.15 -0.34 -16.33
N TRP A 318 6.19 0.15 -15.08
CA TRP A 318 7.26 -0.02 -14.09
C TRP A 318 6.69 -0.44 -12.72
N LEU A 319 7.53 -0.76 -11.74
CA LEU A 319 7.16 -1.43 -10.49
C LEU A 319 6.49 -0.54 -9.42
N SER A 320 6.30 0.74 -9.71
CA SER A 320 5.78 1.73 -8.77
C SER A 320 4.55 2.41 -9.35
N LEU A 321 3.66 2.87 -8.47
CA LEU A 321 2.43 3.56 -8.84
C LEU A 321 2.59 5.08 -8.97
N GLU A 322 3.83 5.55 -9.08
CA GLU A 322 4.25 6.94 -9.21
C GLU A 322 5.39 7.06 -10.25
N PRO A 323 5.60 8.25 -10.84
CA PRO A 323 4.74 9.42 -10.75
C PRO A 323 3.49 9.28 -11.64
N VAL A 324 2.30 9.56 -11.09
CA VAL A 324 1.03 9.37 -11.80
C VAL A 324 0.92 10.22 -13.08
N ASP A 325 1.41 11.46 -13.07
CA ASP A 325 1.31 12.31 -14.25
C ASP A 325 2.12 11.78 -15.44
N ALA A 326 3.33 11.27 -15.19
CA ALA A 326 4.13 10.65 -16.24
C ALA A 326 3.51 9.35 -16.76
N ALA A 327 2.88 8.58 -15.86
CA ALA A 327 2.11 7.39 -16.24
C ALA A 327 0.91 7.72 -17.16
N LEU A 328 0.24 8.84 -16.92
CA LEU A 328 -0.83 9.33 -17.79
C LEU A 328 -0.28 9.87 -19.12
N ASP A 329 0.84 10.56 -19.09
CA ASP A 329 1.46 11.12 -20.30
C ASP A 329 1.93 10.02 -21.26
N GLN A 330 2.58 8.96 -20.76
CA GLN A 330 2.97 7.82 -21.58
C GLN A 330 1.75 7.07 -22.12
N LEU A 331 0.71 6.87 -21.30
CA LEU A 331 -0.50 6.16 -21.74
C LEU A 331 -1.24 6.96 -22.81
N GLY A 332 -1.36 8.28 -22.63
CA GLY A 332 -1.94 9.17 -23.64
C GLY A 332 -1.14 9.15 -24.94
N SER A 333 0.19 9.11 -24.87
CA SER A 333 1.07 8.97 -26.04
C SER A 333 0.79 7.68 -26.81
N TYR A 334 0.72 6.54 -26.11
CA TYR A 334 0.33 5.27 -26.71
C TYR A 334 -1.05 5.30 -27.35
N LEU A 335 -2.07 5.85 -26.67
CA LEU A 335 -3.43 5.90 -27.22
C LEU A 335 -3.51 6.77 -28.48
N ARG A 336 -2.71 7.84 -28.58
CA ARG A 336 -2.57 8.66 -29.80
C ARG A 336 -1.91 7.91 -30.96
N VAL A 337 -1.02 6.97 -30.67
CA VAL A 337 -0.42 6.08 -31.67
C VAL A 337 -1.40 4.97 -32.08
N ALA A 338 -1.94 4.23 -31.13
CA ALA A 338 -2.76 3.04 -31.39
C ALA A 338 -4.16 3.39 -31.92
N ARG A 339 -4.73 4.53 -31.49
CA ARG A 339 -6.07 5.04 -31.85
C ARG A 339 -7.11 3.92 -31.85
N SER A 340 -7.35 3.30 -30.71
CA SER A 340 -8.25 2.16 -30.56
C SER A 340 -9.71 2.57 -30.38
N LEU A 341 -10.65 2.02 -31.16
CA LEU A 341 -12.08 2.38 -31.04
C LEU A 341 -12.66 2.07 -29.65
N LEU A 342 -12.14 1.02 -29.00
CA LEU A 342 -12.47 0.63 -27.64
C LEU A 342 -11.22 0.60 -26.74
N CYS A 343 -11.38 1.03 -25.49
CA CYS A 343 -10.43 0.85 -24.41
C CYS A 343 -11.08 0.06 -23.28
N VAL A 344 -10.54 -1.11 -22.96
CA VAL A 344 -10.94 -1.90 -21.80
C VAL A 344 -10.00 -1.56 -20.65
N THR A 345 -10.54 -1.08 -19.53
CA THR A 345 -9.72 -0.67 -18.38
C THR A 345 -9.85 -1.63 -17.23
N PHE A 346 -8.74 -2.14 -16.71
CA PHE A 346 -8.71 -3.03 -15.57
C PHE A 346 -8.43 -2.25 -14.29
N SER A 347 -9.24 -2.48 -13.26
CA SER A 347 -9.17 -1.86 -11.92
C SER A 347 -9.78 -0.46 -11.80
N PHE A 348 -10.12 -0.11 -10.56
CA PHE A 348 -10.59 1.22 -10.20
C PHE A 348 -9.66 2.34 -10.64
N LYS A 349 -8.34 2.20 -10.45
CA LYS A 349 -7.38 3.30 -10.72
C LYS A 349 -7.37 3.64 -12.21
N VAL A 350 -7.28 2.64 -13.07
CA VAL A 350 -7.25 2.84 -14.53
C VAL A 350 -8.60 3.33 -15.04
N SER A 351 -9.71 2.74 -14.58
CA SER A 351 -11.05 3.19 -14.97
C SER A 351 -11.35 4.61 -14.48
N SER A 352 -10.81 5.02 -13.32
CA SER A 352 -10.89 6.40 -12.84
C SER A 352 -10.08 7.35 -13.72
N CYS A 353 -8.92 6.93 -14.22
CA CYS A 353 -8.15 7.71 -15.20
C CYS A 353 -8.91 7.87 -16.51
N ALA A 354 -9.45 6.76 -17.05
CA ALA A 354 -10.22 6.80 -18.29
C ALA A 354 -11.51 7.61 -18.16
N ALA A 355 -12.22 7.53 -17.05
CA ALA A 355 -13.41 8.35 -16.77
C ALA A 355 -13.11 9.86 -16.67
N ALA A 356 -11.82 10.23 -16.55
CA ALA A 356 -11.31 11.59 -16.57
C ALA A 356 -10.58 11.91 -17.88
N ASN A 357 -10.97 11.28 -18.99
CA ASN A 357 -10.35 11.46 -20.30
C ASN A 357 -8.81 11.28 -20.28
N PHE A 358 -8.31 10.41 -19.39
CA PHE A 358 -6.88 10.15 -19.18
C PHE A 358 -6.06 11.37 -18.75
N TYR A 359 -6.68 12.46 -18.29
CA TYR A 359 -5.96 13.65 -17.85
C TYR A 359 -5.57 13.62 -16.37
N HIS A 360 -6.31 12.87 -15.54
CA HIS A 360 -6.02 12.71 -14.11
C HIS A 360 -6.65 11.43 -13.55
N GLN A 361 -6.24 11.00 -12.36
CA GLN A 361 -6.67 9.73 -11.75
C GLN A 361 -7.99 9.79 -10.93
N TYR A 362 -8.83 10.80 -11.14
CA TYR A 362 -9.95 11.13 -10.23
C TYR A 362 -11.32 11.17 -10.94
N GLY A 363 -11.49 10.44 -12.04
CA GLY A 363 -12.76 10.36 -12.76
C GLY A 363 -13.83 9.52 -12.04
N LEU A 364 -13.43 8.70 -11.05
CA LEU A 364 -14.34 7.95 -10.19
C LEU A 364 -14.00 8.19 -8.71
N SER A 365 -15.01 8.50 -7.90
CA SER A 365 -14.82 8.97 -6.52
C SER A 365 -14.83 7.84 -5.48
N THR A 366 -15.50 6.72 -5.77
CA THR A 366 -15.63 5.59 -4.84
C THR A 366 -15.57 4.23 -5.54
N LEU A 367 -15.32 3.17 -4.77
CA LEU A 367 -15.46 1.78 -5.25
C LEU A 367 -16.91 1.43 -5.62
N ALA A 368 -17.90 2.09 -5.03
CA ALA A 368 -19.30 1.91 -5.40
C ALA A 368 -19.57 2.48 -6.81
N ASP A 369 -19.01 3.65 -7.11
CA ASP A 369 -19.08 4.26 -8.45
C ASP A 369 -18.39 3.37 -9.48
N PHE A 370 -17.25 2.78 -9.10
CA PHE A 370 -16.54 1.82 -9.94
C PHE A 370 -17.40 0.61 -10.29
N LEU A 371 -17.96 -0.08 -9.28
CA LEU A 371 -18.82 -1.24 -9.53
C LEU A 371 -20.03 -0.87 -10.40
N SER A 372 -20.61 0.31 -10.21
CA SER A 372 -21.67 0.82 -11.09
C SER A 372 -21.18 0.99 -12.53
N ALA A 373 -19.96 1.48 -12.73
CA ALA A 373 -19.35 1.71 -14.05
C ALA A 373 -18.85 0.43 -14.76
N VAL A 374 -18.54 -0.65 -14.05
CA VAL A 374 -18.07 -1.92 -14.66
C VAL A 374 -19.04 -2.43 -15.73
N GLY A 375 -18.55 -2.78 -16.92
CA GLY A 375 -19.36 -3.25 -18.04
C GLY A 375 -20.30 -2.20 -18.66
N ARG A 376 -20.20 -0.91 -18.26
CA ARG A 376 -20.98 0.19 -18.84
C ARG A 376 -20.09 1.02 -19.77
N PRO A 377 -20.33 1.03 -21.09
CA PRO A 377 -19.51 1.80 -22.01
C PRO A 377 -19.68 3.31 -21.77
N ARG A 378 -18.63 4.08 -22.04
CA ARG A 378 -18.66 5.56 -22.06
C ARG A 378 -17.76 6.09 -23.16
N ILE A 379 -18.16 7.14 -23.86
CA ILE A 379 -17.23 7.89 -24.71
C ILE A 379 -16.22 8.62 -23.82
N GLN A 380 -14.94 8.53 -24.17
CA GLN A 380 -13.84 9.23 -23.54
C GLN A 380 -12.90 9.79 -24.61
N HIS A 381 -12.09 10.77 -24.25
CA HIS A 381 -11.12 11.41 -25.12
C HIS A 381 -9.71 11.24 -24.56
N TYR A 382 -8.69 11.27 -25.43
CA TYR A 382 -7.26 11.15 -25.05
C TYR A 382 -6.38 12.12 -25.86
N ALA A 383 -6.93 13.30 -26.19
CA ALA A 383 -6.20 14.35 -26.88
C ALA A 383 -4.97 14.82 -26.07
N SER A 384 -4.08 15.60 -26.70
CA SER A 384 -2.94 16.16 -25.97
C SER A 384 -3.41 17.09 -24.84
N ARG A 385 -2.66 17.10 -23.73
CA ARG A 385 -2.90 18.04 -22.62
C ARG A 385 -2.78 19.50 -23.06
N ASP A 386 -2.07 19.79 -24.16
CA ASP A 386 -1.94 21.15 -24.72
C ASP A 386 -3.30 21.79 -25.05
N TRP A 387 -4.28 20.97 -25.45
CA TRP A 387 -5.64 21.43 -25.72
C TRP A 387 -6.35 21.99 -24.47
N LEU A 388 -6.02 21.47 -23.28
CA LEU A 388 -6.60 21.93 -22.02
C LEU A 388 -6.30 23.41 -21.75
N THR A 389 -5.21 23.92 -22.31
CA THR A 389 -4.77 25.30 -22.20
C THR A 389 -5.07 26.18 -23.42
N ASN A 390 -5.60 25.61 -24.51
CA ASN A 390 -5.94 26.38 -25.71
C ASN A 390 -7.33 27.02 -25.61
N GLU A 391 -7.41 28.31 -25.30
CA GLU A 391 -8.69 29.03 -25.13
C GLU A 391 -9.55 29.10 -26.40
N GLN A 392 -8.96 28.97 -27.59
CA GLN A 392 -9.67 29.12 -28.86
C GLN A 392 -10.50 27.87 -29.22
N GLU A 393 -10.24 26.73 -28.57
CA GLU A 393 -10.90 25.46 -28.86
C GLU A 393 -11.75 25.00 -27.66
N SER A 394 -13.08 25.06 -27.78
CA SER A 394 -14.00 24.61 -26.72
C SER A 394 -14.21 23.09 -26.71
N VAL A 395 -14.04 22.43 -27.86
CA VAL A 395 -14.29 21.00 -28.07
C VAL A 395 -12.95 20.26 -28.18
N PRO A 396 -12.83 19.01 -27.69
CA PRO A 396 -11.64 18.20 -27.91
C PRO A 396 -11.28 18.08 -29.40
N PRO A 397 -9.99 18.04 -29.75
CA PRO A 397 -9.54 17.79 -31.12
C PRO A 397 -10.16 16.50 -31.68
N SER A 398 -10.51 16.54 -32.96
CA SER A 398 -11.16 15.40 -33.62
C SER A 398 -10.19 14.22 -33.80
N GLY A 399 -10.76 13.02 -33.82
CA GLY A 399 -10.04 11.77 -34.05
C GLY A 399 -9.34 11.19 -32.82
N PHE A 400 -9.66 11.67 -31.62
CA PHE A 400 -9.12 11.20 -30.33
C PHE A 400 -10.21 10.72 -29.35
N SER A 401 -11.39 10.34 -29.86
CA SER A 401 -12.42 9.68 -29.08
C SER A 401 -12.21 8.15 -29.01
N THR A 402 -12.72 7.51 -27.95
CA THR A 402 -12.77 6.05 -27.76
C THR A 402 -13.97 5.69 -26.89
N ILE A 403 -14.45 4.45 -26.99
CA ILE A 403 -15.39 3.88 -26.02
C ILE A 403 -14.59 3.19 -24.91
N SER A 404 -14.63 3.73 -23.69
CA SER A 404 -14.06 3.09 -22.51
C SER A 404 -15.07 2.14 -21.87
N ILE A 405 -14.64 0.91 -21.57
CA ILE A 405 -15.43 -0.10 -20.86
C ILE A 405 -14.65 -0.52 -19.60
N PRO A 406 -15.10 -0.10 -18.40
CA PRO A 406 -14.47 -0.51 -17.14
C PRO A 406 -14.67 -1.99 -16.82
N HIS A 407 -13.62 -2.65 -16.34
CA HIS A 407 -13.61 -4.05 -15.92
C HIS A 407 -12.96 -4.19 -14.55
N TYR A 408 -13.38 -5.20 -13.79
CA TYR A 408 -12.58 -5.65 -12.66
C TYR A 408 -11.26 -6.21 -13.16
N ASP A 409 -10.18 -5.92 -12.43
CA ASP A 409 -8.89 -6.50 -12.71
C ASP A 409 -8.92 -8.01 -12.37
N PRO A 410 -8.59 -8.91 -13.31
CA PRO A 410 -8.48 -10.34 -13.02
C PRO A 410 -7.46 -10.66 -11.92
N GLY A 411 -6.47 -9.79 -11.69
CA GLY A 411 -5.57 -9.84 -10.55
C GLY A 411 -6.29 -9.66 -9.21
N TYR A 412 -7.35 -8.84 -9.15
CA TYR A 412 -8.17 -8.70 -7.94
C TYR A 412 -8.93 -10.00 -7.61
N ASP A 413 -9.47 -10.71 -8.62
CA ASP A 413 -10.00 -12.06 -8.40
C ASP A 413 -8.87 -12.97 -7.91
N LYS A 414 -7.73 -12.99 -8.60
CA LYS A 414 -6.65 -13.91 -8.26
C LYS A 414 -6.12 -13.77 -6.84
N TYR A 415 -5.80 -12.56 -6.40
CA TYR A 415 -5.21 -12.27 -5.08
C TYR A 415 -6.25 -12.02 -3.98
N GLY A 416 -7.54 -12.05 -4.31
CA GLY A 416 -8.64 -11.84 -3.37
C GLY A 416 -9.40 -13.12 -2.99
N SER A 417 -10.59 -12.92 -2.45
CA SER A 417 -11.46 -13.99 -1.94
C SER A 417 -12.12 -14.87 -3.01
N GLN A 418 -11.95 -14.54 -4.29
CA GLN A 418 -12.45 -15.28 -5.46
C GLN A 418 -13.96 -15.63 -5.42
N PRO A 419 -14.87 -14.68 -5.10
CA PRO A 419 -16.29 -14.99 -5.06
C PRO A 419 -16.85 -15.24 -6.47
N ARG A 420 -17.78 -16.21 -6.59
CA ARG A 420 -18.46 -16.53 -7.85
C ARG A 420 -19.16 -15.28 -8.43
N GLU A 421 -19.70 -14.44 -7.55
CA GLU A 421 -20.38 -13.19 -7.89
C GLU A 421 -19.46 -12.21 -8.63
N LEU A 422 -18.19 -12.11 -8.23
CA LEU A 422 -17.20 -11.27 -8.93
C LEU A 422 -16.91 -11.80 -10.33
N ARG A 423 -16.70 -13.12 -10.44
CA ARG A 423 -16.43 -13.77 -11.72
C ARG A 423 -17.59 -13.64 -12.69
N ARG A 424 -18.83 -13.74 -12.21
CA ARG A 424 -20.04 -13.49 -13.02
C ARG A 424 -20.08 -12.04 -13.55
N VAL A 425 -19.74 -11.05 -12.72
CA VAL A 425 -19.65 -9.65 -13.17
C VAL A 425 -18.57 -9.47 -14.25
N ILE A 426 -17.39 -10.06 -14.07
CA ILE A 426 -16.31 -10.03 -15.06
C ILE A 426 -16.77 -10.67 -16.38
N ASP A 427 -17.44 -11.82 -16.28
CA ASP A 427 -17.88 -12.61 -17.43
C ASP A 427 -18.89 -11.85 -18.30
N ILE A 428 -19.94 -11.30 -17.68
CA ILE A 428 -20.96 -10.51 -18.38
C ILE A 428 -20.36 -9.21 -18.93
N ALA A 429 -19.40 -8.59 -18.24
CA ALA A 429 -18.68 -7.42 -18.78
C ALA A 429 -17.89 -7.77 -20.06
N TRP A 430 -17.31 -8.98 -20.14
CA TRP A 430 -16.68 -9.47 -21.38
C TRP A 430 -17.69 -9.76 -22.48
N MET A 431 -18.86 -10.33 -22.18
CA MET A 431 -19.94 -10.51 -23.17
C MET A 431 -20.31 -9.17 -23.84
N ILE A 432 -20.51 -8.13 -23.03
CA ILE A 432 -20.79 -6.77 -23.53
C ILE A 432 -19.63 -6.26 -24.37
N THR A 433 -18.40 -6.43 -23.90
CA THR A 433 -17.19 -5.95 -24.59
C THR A 433 -17.05 -6.59 -25.98
N ILE A 434 -17.23 -7.90 -26.09
CA ILE A 434 -17.14 -8.64 -27.36
C ILE A 434 -18.28 -8.26 -28.30
N PHE A 435 -19.48 -8.01 -27.79
CA PHE A 435 -20.57 -7.48 -28.61
C PHE A 435 -20.25 -6.10 -29.18
N ILE A 436 -19.77 -5.17 -28.36
CA ILE A 436 -19.38 -3.83 -28.82
C ILE A 436 -18.20 -3.92 -29.80
N ALA A 437 -17.23 -4.81 -29.56
CA ALA A 437 -16.12 -5.04 -30.47
C ALA A 437 -16.59 -5.63 -31.83
N THR A 438 -17.65 -6.45 -31.83
CA THR A 438 -18.30 -6.94 -33.06
C THR A 438 -18.92 -5.79 -33.84
N LYS A 439 -19.65 -4.88 -33.18
CA LYS A 439 -20.20 -3.67 -33.82
C LYS A 439 -19.09 -2.77 -34.36
N ALA A 440 -17.99 -2.59 -33.61
CA ALA A 440 -16.84 -1.83 -34.10
C ALA A 440 -16.19 -2.46 -35.32
N LEU A 441 -16.14 -3.79 -35.39
CA LEU A 441 -15.71 -4.53 -36.58
C LEU A 441 -16.66 -4.30 -37.77
N ASP A 442 -17.98 -4.30 -37.54
CA ASP A 442 -18.99 -3.98 -38.58
C ASP A 442 -18.73 -2.60 -39.18
N HIS A 443 -18.59 -1.58 -38.32
CA HIS A 443 -18.34 -0.21 -38.76
C HIS A 443 -16.99 -0.04 -39.45
N ALA A 444 -15.92 -0.63 -38.91
CA ALA A 444 -14.58 -0.56 -39.52
C ALA A 444 -14.51 -1.26 -40.88
N THR A 445 -15.31 -2.31 -41.10
CA THR A 445 -15.36 -3.03 -42.39
C THR A 445 -16.29 -2.37 -43.41
N ALA A 446 -17.40 -1.77 -42.97
CA ALA A 446 -18.36 -1.10 -43.85
C ALA A 446 -17.93 0.32 -44.26
N SER A 447 -17.17 1.01 -43.41
CA SER A 447 -16.62 2.33 -43.71
C SER A 447 -15.52 2.19 -44.75
N ALA A 448 -15.80 2.43 -46.02
CA ALA A 448 -14.82 2.46 -47.11
C ALA A 448 -13.83 3.66 -47.00
N GLY A 449 -13.45 4.06 -45.78
CA GLY A 449 -12.59 5.22 -45.49
C GLY A 449 -13.31 6.58 -45.39
N ASN A 450 -14.62 6.63 -45.61
CA ASN A 450 -15.38 7.89 -45.67
C ASN A 450 -15.93 8.41 -44.33
N GLU A 451 -15.98 7.56 -43.29
CA GLU A 451 -16.50 7.94 -41.97
C GLU A 451 -15.35 8.38 -41.06
N SER A 452 -15.52 9.53 -40.38
CA SER A 452 -14.54 9.96 -39.39
C SER A 452 -14.57 9.06 -38.16
N ARG A 453 -13.43 8.94 -37.47
CA ARG A 453 -13.34 8.11 -36.26
C ARG A 453 -14.37 8.51 -35.19
N ASP A 454 -14.58 9.81 -35.00
CA ASP A 454 -15.48 10.30 -33.96
C ASP A 454 -16.94 10.01 -34.29
N GLU A 455 -17.32 10.09 -35.57
CA GLU A 455 -18.62 9.61 -36.05
C GLU A 455 -18.79 8.12 -35.77
N MET A 456 -17.75 7.32 -36.04
CA MET A 456 -17.78 5.88 -35.83
C MET A 456 -17.97 5.54 -34.35
N VAL A 457 -17.18 6.14 -33.46
CA VAL A 457 -17.30 5.99 -32.00
C VAL A 457 -18.69 6.40 -31.53
N THR A 458 -19.21 7.52 -32.04
CA THR A 458 -20.54 8.03 -31.66
C THR A 458 -21.66 7.10 -32.12
N ARG A 459 -21.60 6.58 -33.35
CA ARG A 459 -22.61 5.63 -33.88
C ARG A 459 -22.57 4.30 -33.14
N ILE A 460 -21.39 3.74 -32.91
CA ILE A 460 -21.24 2.52 -32.10
C ILE A 460 -21.83 2.77 -30.72
N PHE A 461 -21.43 3.86 -30.05
CA PHE A 461 -21.89 4.20 -28.70
C PHE A 461 -23.41 4.38 -28.63
N ALA A 462 -24.04 5.07 -29.58
CA ALA A 462 -25.49 5.27 -29.62
C ALA A 462 -26.27 3.94 -29.65
N SER A 463 -25.71 2.91 -30.29
CA SER A 463 -26.30 1.56 -30.35
C SER A 463 -26.03 0.70 -29.12
N VAL A 464 -25.08 1.05 -28.26
CA VAL A 464 -24.70 0.21 -27.10
C VAL A 464 -24.86 0.89 -25.75
N ASN A 465 -25.07 2.21 -25.74
CA ASN A 465 -25.28 2.98 -24.52
C ASN A 465 -26.54 2.47 -23.78
N PRO A 466 -26.42 2.03 -22.52
CA PRO A 466 -27.56 1.51 -21.76
C PRO A 466 -28.69 2.53 -21.60
N ASP A 467 -28.39 3.82 -21.59
CA ASP A 467 -29.36 4.89 -21.40
C ASP A 467 -29.92 5.43 -22.74
N SER A 468 -29.46 4.88 -23.87
CA SER A 468 -29.91 5.30 -25.20
C SER A 468 -31.26 4.67 -25.58
N ALA A 469 -32.15 5.47 -26.15
CA ALA A 469 -33.39 4.98 -26.75
C ALA A 469 -33.15 4.10 -27.99
N THR A 470 -32.01 4.27 -28.67
CA THR A 470 -31.63 3.51 -29.87
C THR A 470 -30.71 2.32 -29.56
N ARG A 471 -30.60 1.92 -28.30
CA ARG A 471 -29.75 0.79 -27.89
C ARG A 471 -30.23 -0.51 -28.56
N ASP A 472 -29.28 -1.36 -28.92
CA ASP A 472 -29.54 -2.66 -29.51
C ASP A 472 -30.38 -3.52 -28.53
N PRO A 473 -31.54 -4.05 -28.96
CA PRO A 473 -32.42 -4.85 -28.10
C PRO A 473 -31.72 -6.04 -27.45
N LEU A 474 -30.69 -6.60 -28.10
CA LEU A 474 -29.94 -7.75 -27.58
C LEU A 474 -29.19 -7.42 -26.29
N LEU A 475 -28.75 -6.17 -26.10
CA LEU A 475 -28.03 -5.73 -24.90
C LEU A 475 -28.94 -5.46 -23.70
N VAL A 476 -30.25 -5.29 -23.91
CA VAL A 476 -31.18 -4.96 -22.81
C VAL A 476 -31.15 -6.04 -21.73
N LYS A 477 -31.25 -7.31 -22.15
CA LYS A 477 -31.21 -8.45 -21.22
C LYS A 477 -29.84 -8.60 -20.57
N VAL A 478 -28.76 -8.40 -21.33
CA VAL A 478 -27.39 -8.53 -20.81
C VAL A 478 -27.09 -7.47 -19.75
N TYR A 479 -27.52 -6.22 -19.96
CA TYR A 479 -27.38 -5.16 -18.96
C TYR A 479 -28.20 -5.43 -17.70
N HIS A 480 -29.41 -5.99 -17.86
CA HIS A 480 -30.22 -6.38 -16.71
C HIS A 480 -29.53 -7.46 -15.87
N GLU A 481 -29.00 -8.51 -16.50
CA GLU A 481 -28.25 -9.57 -15.82
C GLU A 481 -26.96 -9.06 -15.19
N LEU A 482 -26.28 -8.10 -15.82
CA LEU A 482 -25.12 -7.43 -15.23
C LEU A 482 -25.50 -6.70 -13.93
N ASP A 483 -26.64 -5.99 -13.90
CA ASP A 483 -27.09 -5.29 -12.69
C ASP A 483 -27.44 -6.26 -11.57
N ILE A 484 -28.07 -7.40 -11.89
CA ILE A 484 -28.32 -8.48 -10.93
C ILE A 484 -26.99 -9.02 -10.39
N ALA A 485 -26.02 -9.32 -11.26
CA ALA A 485 -24.71 -9.83 -10.85
C ALA A 485 -23.97 -8.83 -9.95
N LYS A 486 -24.01 -7.53 -10.27
CA LYS A 486 -23.44 -6.47 -9.44
C LYS A 486 -24.11 -6.37 -8.07
N GLN A 487 -25.43 -6.51 -8.01
CA GLN A 487 -26.18 -6.48 -6.75
C GLN A 487 -25.86 -7.69 -5.86
N SER A 488 -25.70 -8.87 -6.45
CA SER A 488 -25.22 -10.07 -5.75
C SER A 488 -23.81 -9.87 -5.21
N LEU A 489 -22.90 -9.28 -5.99
CA LEU A 489 -21.55 -8.97 -5.54
C LEU A 489 -21.55 -7.95 -4.38
N ARG A 490 -22.37 -6.90 -4.44
CA ARG A 490 -22.54 -5.96 -3.32
C ARG A 490 -22.99 -6.68 -2.06
N SER A 491 -24.02 -7.51 -2.19
CA SER A 491 -24.58 -8.28 -1.08
C SER A 491 -23.55 -9.23 -0.47
N TYR A 492 -22.70 -9.86 -1.29
CA TYR A 492 -21.60 -10.69 -0.82
C TYR A 492 -20.60 -9.87 0.00
N VAL A 493 -20.12 -8.74 -0.55
CA VAL A 493 -19.15 -7.87 0.12
C VAL A 493 -19.71 -7.30 1.42
N GLU A 494 -20.99 -6.92 1.45
CA GLU A 494 -21.67 -6.42 2.66
C GLU A 494 -21.81 -7.51 3.73
N LYS A 495 -22.20 -8.73 3.35
CA LYS A 495 -22.25 -9.88 4.27
C LYS A 495 -20.88 -10.19 4.85
N ASP A 496 -19.84 -10.18 4.01
CA ASP A 496 -18.47 -10.44 4.42
C ASP A 496 -17.98 -9.37 5.42
N ARG A 497 -18.21 -8.09 5.10
CA ARG A 497 -17.93 -6.98 6.03
C ARG A 497 -18.71 -7.08 7.33
N ALA A 498 -20.01 -7.41 7.27
CA ALA A 498 -20.85 -7.56 8.46
C ALA A 498 -20.41 -8.73 9.34
N ARG A 499 -19.93 -9.81 8.72
CA ARG A 499 -19.35 -10.96 9.41
C ARG A 499 -18.06 -10.57 10.15
N VAL A 500 -17.20 -9.79 9.50
CA VAL A 500 -15.96 -9.24 10.10
C VAL A 500 -16.27 -8.22 11.20
N SER A 501 -17.29 -7.37 11.04
CA SER A 501 -17.65 -6.36 12.04
C SER A 501 -18.33 -6.92 13.29
N ARG A 502 -18.85 -8.16 13.25
CA ARG A 502 -19.47 -8.86 14.39
C ARG A 502 -18.45 -9.60 15.26
N LEU A 503 -17.16 -9.60 14.89
CA LEU A 503 -16.12 -10.20 15.71
C LEU A 503 -15.88 -9.34 16.98
N PRO A 504 -15.87 -9.95 18.18
CA PRO A 504 -15.95 -9.26 19.47
C PRO A 504 -14.71 -8.44 19.89
N THR A 505 -13.78 -8.12 18.98
CA THR A 505 -12.49 -7.47 19.29
C THR A 505 -12.23 -6.14 18.58
N ARG A 506 -13.23 -5.49 18.00
CA ARG A 506 -13.09 -4.10 17.59
C ARG A 506 -13.77 -3.22 18.61
N ASP A 507 -13.00 -2.31 19.24
CA ASP A 507 -13.58 -1.05 19.67
C ASP A 507 -14.23 -0.43 18.41
N PRO A 508 -15.58 -0.39 18.32
CA PRO A 508 -16.27 0.11 17.14
C PRO A 508 -15.86 1.55 16.82
N LYS A 509 -15.43 2.29 17.84
CA LYS A 509 -15.02 3.68 17.78
C LYS A 509 -13.69 3.83 17.03
N PHE A 510 -12.69 2.98 17.30
CA PHE A 510 -11.39 3.05 16.64
C PHE A 510 -11.45 2.78 15.13
N TYR A 511 -12.26 1.81 14.69
CA TYR A 511 -12.41 1.50 13.26
C TYR A 511 -13.21 2.59 12.53
N GLN A 512 -14.25 3.14 13.18
CA GLN A 512 -14.98 4.31 12.66
C GLN A 512 -14.08 5.54 12.61
N GLU A 513 -13.24 5.77 13.62
CA GLU A 513 -12.27 6.88 13.68
C GLU A 513 -11.18 6.73 12.62
N MET A 514 -10.64 5.52 12.40
CA MET A 514 -9.69 5.22 11.32
C MET A 514 -10.30 5.38 9.92
N GLN A 515 -11.55 4.93 9.72
CA GLN A 515 -12.26 5.16 8.47
C GLN A 515 -12.59 6.65 8.27
N ALA A 516 -12.96 7.36 9.33
CA ALA A 516 -13.16 8.80 9.31
C ALA A 516 -11.85 9.52 9.01
N LEU A 517 -10.71 9.08 9.56
CA LEU A 517 -9.38 9.63 9.27
C LEU A 517 -8.97 9.39 7.82
N ARG A 518 -9.19 8.18 7.29
CA ARG A 518 -8.91 7.84 5.87
C ARG A 518 -9.83 8.63 4.93
N ALA A 519 -11.11 8.76 5.27
CA ALA A 519 -12.06 9.59 4.54
C ALA A 519 -11.69 11.07 4.62
N GLN A 520 -11.23 11.55 5.78
CA GLN A 520 -10.78 12.91 6.01
C GLN A 520 -9.47 13.19 5.29
N GLN A 521 -8.53 12.24 5.20
CA GLN A 521 -7.29 12.38 4.44
C GLN A 521 -7.56 12.35 2.94
N ALA A 522 -8.42 11.44 2.46
CA ALA A 522 -8.87 11.43 1.07
C ALA A 522 -9.63 12.72 0.71
N ALA A 523 -10.45 13.24 1.63
CA ALA A 523 -11.12 14.53 1.49
C ALA A 523 -10.11 15.69 1.53
N LYS A 524 -9.11 15.68 2.43
CA LYS A 524 -8.02 16.67 2.47
C LYS A 524 -7.23 16.65 1.17
N ASP A 525 -6.89 15.49 0.62
CA ASP A 525 -6.16 15.41 -0.65
C ASP A 525 -7.03 15.91 -1.82
N ARG A 526 -8.35 15.63 -1.80
CA ARG A 526 -9.31 16.21 -2.77
C ARG A 526 -9.44 17.73 -2.63
N VAL A 527 -9.42 18.24 -1.40
CA VAL A 527 -9.51 19.67 -1.05
C VAL A 527 -8.23 20.44 -1.33
N VAL A 528 -7.06 19.86 -1.08
CA VAL A 528 -5.75 20.45 -1.43
C VAL A 528 -5.60 20.57 -2.95
N ARG A 529 -6.26 19.68 -3.70
CA ARG A 529 -6.43 19.76 -5.16
C ARG A 529 -7.56 20.70 -5.58
N GLY A 530 -8.41 21.12 -4.63
CA GLY A 530 -9.59 21.94 -4.82
C GLY A 530 -9.22 23.26 -5.45
N PHE A 531 -9.61 23.43 -6.71
CA PHE A 531 -9.38 24.65 -7.44
C PHE A 531 -10.18 25.77 -6.79
N PHE A 532 -9.47 26.68 -6.16
CA PHE A 532 -10.06 27.91 -5.66
C PHE A 532 -10.26 28.87 -6.81
N ALA A 533 -11.38 29.56 -6.80
CA ALA A 533 -11.68 30.71 -7.64
C ALA A 533 -10.50 31.71 -7.66
N LYS A 534 -9.77 31.77 -8.78
CA LYS A 534 -8.61 32.66 -9.05
C LYS A 534 -9.06 33.91 -9.79
N GLY A 535 -8.40 35.04 -9.52
CA GLY A 535 -8.80 36.34 -10.06
C GLY A 535 -10.18 36.77 -9.55
N ASP A 536 -10.58 37.98 -9.89
CA ASP A 536 -11.89 38.51 -9.52
C ASP A 536 -12.99 37.87 -10.36
N ALA A 537 -14.22 37.88 -9.86
CA ALA A 537 -15.35 37.30 -10.57
C ALA A 537 -15.47 37.93 -11.97
N LYS A 538 -15.68 37.08 -13.00
CA LYS A 538 -15.75 37.47 -14.42
C LYS A 538 -14.49 38.11 -15.03
N SER A 539 -13.36 38.15 -14.31
CA SER A 539 -12.07 38.60 -14.87
C SER A 539 -11.53 37.65 -15.94
N GLU A 540 -10.56 38.09 -16.75
CA GLU A 540 -9.98 37.25 -17.80
C GLU A 540 -9.29 36.01 -17.22
N SER A 541 -8.45 36.18 -16.20
CA SER A 541 -7.85 35.06 -15.44
C SER A 541 -8.90 34.09 -14.85
N ARG A 542 -10.11 34.58 -14.53
CA ARG A 542 -11.21 33.70 -14.13
C ARG A 542 -11.76 32.90 -15.30
N LYS A 543 -11.96 33.51 -16.48
CA LYS A 543 -12.43 32.79 -17.67
C LYS A 543 -11.46 31.69 -18.06
N GLU A 544 -10.16 31.99 -18.13
CA GLU A 544 -9.10 31.02 -18.41
C GLU A 544 -9.15 29.82 -17.45
N GLN A 545 -9.30 30.09 -16.15
CA GLN A 545 -9.42 29.03 -15.15
C GLN A 545 -10.68 28.20 -15.36
N VAL A 546 -11.82 28.85 -15.60
CA VAL A 546 -13.12 28.20 -15.77
C VAL A 546 -13.12 27.32 -17.03
N ASP A 547 -12.54 27.80 -18.13
CA ASP A 547 -12.40 27.03 -19.37
C ASP A 547 -11.52 25.81 -19.16
N TYR A 548 -10.37 25.97 -18.50
CA TYR A 548 -9.52 24.84 -18.13
C TYR A 548 -10.28 23.82 -17.27
N LEU A 549 -10.97 24.25 -16.22
CA LEU A 549 -11.67 23.34 -15.30
C LEU A 549 -12.84 22.62 -15.97
N TRP A 550 -13.51 23.28 -16.90
CA TRP A 550 -14.54 22.66 -17.74
C TRP A 550 -13.94 21.55 -18.59
N LYS A 551 -12.82 21.82 -19.28
CA LYS A 551 -12.16 20.84 -20.17
C LYS A 551 -11.60 19.63 -19.43
N VAL A 552 -11.07 19.82 -18.22
CA VAL A 552 -10.50 18.72 -17.43
C VAL A 552 -11.61 17.81 -16.83
N GLN A 553 -12.82 18.34 -16.63
CA GLN A 553 -14.00 17.59 -16.17
C GLN A 553 -13.82 16.83 -14.84
N TYR A 554 -13.31 17.48 -13.80
CA TYR A 554 -13.31 16.89 -12.45
C TYR A 554 -14.75 16.59 -11.98
N PRO A 555 -15.12 15.33 -11.69
CA PRO A 555 -16.51 14.95 -11.39
C PRO A 555 -17.10 15.71 -10.21
N ASP A 556 -16.29 15.95 -9.17
CA ASP A 556 -16.70 16.65 -7.95
C ASP A 556 -17.13 18.11 -8.23
N LEU A 557 -16.64 18.72 -9.32
CA LEU A 557 -17.01 20.08 -9.73
C LEU A 557 -18.29 20.13 -10.58
N MET A 558 -18.74 18.99 -11.11
CA MET A 558 -19.86 18.89 -12.07
C MET A 558 -21.14 18.34 -11.45
N LEU A 559 -21.19 18.13 -10.14
CA LEU A 559 -22.30 17.43 -9.48
C LEU A 559 -23.67 18.13 -9.64
N HIS A 560 -23.67 19.46 -9.70
CA HIS A 560 -24.87 20.30 -9.71
C HIS A 560 -25.39 20.64 -11.12
N VAL A 561 -24.54 20.54 -12.15
CA VAL A 561 -24.90 20.74 -13.56
C VAL A 561 -24.55 19.45 -14.31
N LEU A 562 -25.56 18.69 -14.73
CA LEU A 562 -25.29 17.45 -15.48
C LEU A 562 -24.79 17.77 -16.88
N PRO A 563 -23.85 16.97 -17.41
CA PRO A 563 -23.48 17.05 -18.82
C PRO A 563 -24.71 16.88 -19.71
N GLY A 564 -24.88 17.83 -20.63
CA GLY A 564 -26.00 17.88 -21.59
C GLY A 564 -25.94 19.15 -22.45
N PRO A 565 -26.81 19.30 -23.46
CA PRO A 565 -26.89 20.52 -24.26
C PRO A 565 -27.08 21.76 -23.37
N GLY A 566 -26.21 22.77 -23.50
CA GLY A 566 -26.25 23.99 -22.69
C GLY A 566 -25.64 23.89 -21.28
N SER A 567 -25.26 22.69 -20.82
CA SER A 567 -24.62 22.48 -19.50
C SER A 567 -23.31 23.23 -19.35
N GLU A 568 -22.52 23.35 -20.43
CA GLU A 568 -21.26 24.09 -20.44
C GLU A 568 -21.48 25.55 -20.06
N LEU A 569 -22.42 26.23 -20.73
CA LEU A 569 -22.68 27.64 -20.49
C LEU A 569 -23.16 27.87 -19.06
N GLN A 570 -24.10 27.03 -18.60
CA GLN A 570 -24.65 27.08 -17.24
C GLN A 570 -23.54 26.89 -16.19
N TRP A 571 -22.67 25.91 -16.38
CA TRP A 571 -21.58 25.62 -15.46
C TRP A 571 -20.52 26.73 -15.47
N LYS A 572 -20.14 27.23 -16.65
CA LYS A 572 -19.15 28.31 -16.78
C LYS A 572 -19.66 29.63 -16.18
N GLU A 573 -20.94 29.94 -16.32
CA GLU A 573 -21.56 31.11 -15.68
C GLU A 573 -21.54 31.00 -14.15
N TRP A 574 -21.89 29.82 -13.63
CA TRP A 574 -21.79 29.53 -12.19
C TRP A 574 -20.34 29.67 -11.68
N ALA A 575 -19.38 29.09 -12.39
CA ALA A 575 -17.98 29.08 -11.96
C ALA A 575 -17.33 30.48 -12.06
N SER A 576 -17.74 31.27 -13.07
CA SER A 576 -17.26 32.64 -13.30
C SER A 576 -17.79 33.65 -12.29
N SER A 577 -18.97 33.40 -11.72
CA SER A 577 -19.60 34.27 -10.71
C SER A 577 -19.08 34.07 -9.28
N ARG A 578 -18.29 33.02 -9.01
CA ARG A 578 -17.78 32.75 -7.65
C ARG A 578 -16.79 33.83 -7.19
N LYS A 579 -16.92 34.30 -5.95
CA LYS A 579 -15.95 35.22 -5.32
C LYS A 579 -14.55 34.60 -5.30
N ARG A 580 -13.51 35.43 -5.44
CA ARG A 580 -12.11 35.00 -5.33
C ARG A 580 -11.91 34.24 -4.00
N GLY A 581 -11.17 33.14 -4.05
CA GLY A 581 -10.91 32.31 -2.86
C GLY A 581 -12.06 31.38 -2.44
N THR A 582 -13.18 31.34 -3.19
CA THR A 582 -14.21 30.30 -3.00
C THR A 582 -13.73 28.95 -3.55
N SER A 583 -13.97 27.87 -2.82
CA SER A 583 -13.64 26.50 -3.27
C SER A 583 -14.75 25.95 -4.19
N TYR A 584 -14.42 25.69 -5.46
CA TYR A 584 -15.37 25.03 -6.37
C TYR A 584 -15.77 23.64 -5.87
N TYR A 585 -14.84 22.91 -5.24
CA TYR A 585 -15.06 21.58 -4.68
C TYR A 585 -16.07 21.57 -3.54
N MET A 586 -16.15 22.63 -2.72
CA MET A 586 -17.15 22.70 -1.66
C MET A 586 -18.49 23.24 -2.17
N SER A 587 -18.45 24.19 -3.10
CA SER A 587 -19.66 24.83 -3.63
C SER A 587 -20.47 23.93 -4.57
N SER A 588 -19.83 23.12 -5.41
CA SER A 588 -20.53 22.24 -6.35
C SER A 588 -21.38 21.14 -5.65
N PRO A 589 -20.83 20.34 -4.72
CA PRO A 589 -21.62 19.35 -3.99
C PRO A 589 -22.70 19.97 -3.10
N ALA A 590 -22.45 21.13 -2.48
CA ALA A 590 -23.46 21.82 -1.69
C ALA A 590 -24.69 22.21 -2.52
N LEU A 591 -24.49 22.68 -3.76
CA LEU A 591 -25.57 22.94 -4.70
C LEU A 591 -26.22 21.65 -5.18
N ALA A 592 -25.45 20.59 -5.42
CA ALA A 592 -25.99 19.29 -5.81
C ALA A 592 -26.86 18.66 -4.71
N SER A 593 -26.51 18.85 -3.42
CA SER A 593 -27.32 18.41 -2.29
C SER A 593 -28.69 19.09 -2.26
N ARG A 594 -28.80 20.36 -2.67
CA ARG A 594 -30.10 21.05 -2.81
C ARG A 594 -30.92 20.55 -3.98
N VAL A 595 -30.27 20.35 -5.14
CA VAL A 595 -30.97 19.97 -6.37
C VAL A 595 -31.36 18.49 -6.36
N ARG A 596 -30.61 17.62 -5.67
CA ARG A 596 -30.73 16.15 -5.79
C ARG A 596 -30.63 15.34 -4.49
N GLY A 597 -30.51 15.99 -3.33
CA GLY A 597 -30.49 15.27 -2.04
C GLY A 597 -29.26 14.39 -1.82
N VAL A 598 -28.08 14.76 -2.33
CA VAL A 598 -26.85 13.95 -2.20
C VAL A 598 -26.44 13.81 -0.72
N PRO A 599 -26.42 12.59 -0.12
CA PRO A 599 -26.24 12.40 1.34
C PRO A 599 -24.82 12.63 1.87
N ALA A 600 -23.79 12.44 1.02
CA ALA A 600 -22.40 12.41 1.45
C ALA A 600 -21.88 13.74 2.04
N MET A 601 -22.47 14.88 1.63
CA MET A 601 -22.05 16.20 2.10
C MET A 601 -22.70 16.61 3.42
N ARG A 602 -23.85 16.01 3.77
CA ARG A 602 -24.52 16.25 5.05
C ARG A 602 -23.60 15.93 6.22
N ASN A 603 -22.97 14.76 6.20
CA ASN A 603 -22.03 14.34 7.25
C ASN A 603 -20.76 15.20 7.32
N LEU A 604 -20.34 15.82 6.22
CA LEU A 604 -19.12 16.62 6.16
C LEU A 604 -19.32 18.06 6.67
N LEU A 605 -20.51 18.63 6.47
CA LEU A 605 -20.85 19.99 6.88
C LEU A 605 -21.54 20.07 8.23
N ARG A 606 -22.15 18.97 8.71
CA ARG A 606 -22.79 18.91 10.05
C ARG A 606 -21.92 19.43 11.20
N PRO A 607 -20.61 19.11 11.27
CA PRO A 607 -19.74 19.63 12.34
C PRO A 607 -19.45 21.13 12.24
N PHE A 608 -19.91 21.81 11.19
CA PHE A 608 -19.71 23.23 10.91
C PHE A 608 -21.04 23.98 10.81
N ALA A 609 -22.12 23.40 11.35
CA ALA A 609 -23.40 24.07 11.45
C ALA A 609 -23.21 25.42 12.18
N PRO A 610 -23.78 26.53 11.67
CA PRO A 610 -23.74 27.81 12.37
C PRO A 610 -24.40 27.71 13.75
N ASP A 611 -23.95 28.52 14.71
CA ASP A 611 -24.45 28.47 16.10
C ASP A 611 -25.97 28.74 16.21
N ASP A 612 -26.55 29.41 15.21
CA ASP A 612 -27.97 29.71 15.04
C ASP A 612 -28.75 28.65 14.25
N ALA A 613 -28.10 27.54 13.86
CA ALA A 613 -28.79 26.40 13.27
C ALA A 613 -29.59 25.61 14.32
N GLY A 614 -30.80 25.19 13.96
CA GLY A 614 -31.60 24.27 14.79
C GLY A 614 -30.89 22.93 15.04
N SER A 615 -31.42 22.14 15.99
CA SER A 615 -30.86 20.83 16.35
C SER A 615 -31.08 19.72 15.31
N ASP A 616 -31.87 20.00 14.27
CA ASP A 616 -32.11 19.10 13.14
C ASP A 616 -31.33 19.55 11.88
N ASP A 617 -31.37 18.78 10.80
CA ASP A 617 -30.66 19.11 9.56
C ASP A 617 -31.41 20.14 8.69
N SER A 618 -32.48 20.78 9.19
CA SER A 618 -33.30 21.71 8.41
C SER A 618 -32.53 22.95 7.95
N TRP A 619 -31.51 23.37 8.71
CA TRP A 619 -30.62 24.49 8.36
C TRP A 619 -29.84 24.26 7.06
N MET A 620 -29.65 23.02 6.61
CA MET A 620 -28.97 22.73 5.35
C MET A 620 -29.78 23.17 4.13
N GLU A 621 -31.11 23.33 4.29
CA GLU A 621 -32.00 23.86 3.26
C GLU A 621 -31.94 25.41 3.19
N ASP A 622 -31.41 26.09 4.22
CA ASP A 622 -31.23 27.54 4.24
C ASP A 622 -30.00 27.99 3.41
N PRO A 623 -30.18 28.86 2.38
CA PRO A 623 -29.12 29.50 1.59
C PRO A 623 -27.94 30.05 2.38
N GLN A 624 -28.20 30.79 3.44
CA GLN A 624 -27.22 31.58 4.17
C GLN A 624 -26.51 30.73 5.22
N LEU A 625 -27.23 29.85 5.93
CA LEU A 625 -26.65 28.97 6.94
C LEU A 625 -25.71 27.93 6.31
N LEU A 626 -26.11 27.33 5.19
CA LEU A 626 -25.24 26.39 4.46
C LEU A 626 -23.96 27.07 3.96
N GLN A 627 -24.06 28.30 3.45
CA GLN A 627 -22.91 29.06 2.97
C GLN A 627 -21.94 29.38 4.11
N ARG A 628 -22.44 29.76 5.30
CA ARG A 628 -21.62 29.98 6.50
C ARG A 628 -20.92 28.70 6.97
N ALA A 629 -21.60 27.55 6.92
CA ALA A 629 -20.98 26.26 7.26
C ALA A 629 -19.86 25.87 6.29
N ILE A 630 -20.06 26.12 4.98
CA ILE A 630 -19.04 25.92 3.96
C ILE A 630 -17.84 26.83 4.22
N GLU A 631 -18.07 28.11 4.52
CA GLU A 631 -17.02 29.08 4.83
C GLU A 631 -16.23 28.70 6.08
N ALA A 632 -16.91 28.27 7.16
CA ALA A 632 -16.27 27.78 8.37
C ALA A 632 -15.42 26.53 8.10
N LYS A 633 -15.94 25.60 7.29
CA LYS A 633 -15.17 24.42 6.85
C LYS A 633 -13.95 24.83 6.03
N VAL A 634 -14.11 25.74 5.07
CA VAL A 634 -13.01 26.27 4.25
C VAL A 634 -11.97 26.96 5.11
N ALA A 635 -12.37 27.79 6.08
CA ALA A 635 -11.47 28.43 7.02
C ALA A 635 -10.67 27.40 7.83
N GLN A 636 -11.31 26.34 8.34
CA GLN A 636 -10.61 25.23 9.00
C GLN A 636 -9.62 24.52 8.06
N MET A 637 -9.95 24.37 6.78
CA MET A 637 -9.09 23.71 5.79
C MET A 637 -7.89 24.57 5.40
N VAL A 638 -8.03 25.89 5.46
CA VAL A 638 -6.97 26.87 5.18
C VAL A 638 -6.11 27.16 6.42
N ALA A 639 -6.64 26.92 7.63
CA ALA A 639 -5.92 27.12 8.88
C ALA A 639 -4.59 26.33 8.91
N GLY A 640 -3.49 27.03 9.20
CA GLY A 640 -2.14 26.46 9.22
C GLY A 640 -1.44 26.37 7.86
N GLN A 641 -2.06 26.81 6.77
CA GLN A 641 -1.40 26.97 5.47
C GLN A 641 -0.79 28.37 5.34
N PRO A 642 0.37 28.54 4.66
CA PRO A 642 0.96 29.86 4.44
C PRO A 642 0.05 30.75 3.58
N ALA A 643 0.15 32.08 3.73
CA ALA A 643 -0.76 33.04 3.06
C ALA A 643 -0.75 32.96 1.52
N ASP A 644 0.39 32.56 0.96
CA ASP A 644 0.59 32.36 -0.47
C ASP A 644 0.23 30.95 -0.94
N HIS A 645 -0.24 30.07 -0.04
CA HIS A 645 -0.52 28.66 -0.33
C HIS A 645 -1.40 28.57 -1.57
N PHE A 646 -2.44 29.39 -1.68
CA PHE A 646 -3.36 29.39 -2.82
C PHE A 646 -3.03 30.39 -3.94
N SER A 647 -1.84 31.01 -3.93
CA SER A 647 -1.42 31.90 -5.02
C SER A 647 -1.43 31.18 -6.37
N SER A 648 -1.64 31.95 -7.44
CA SER A 648 -1.57 31.46 -8.82
C SER A 648 -0.25 30.72 -9.09
N GLU A 649 0.85 31.24 -8.54
CA GLU A 649 2.21 30.71 -8.62
C GLU A 649 2.37 29.40 -7.85
N LYS A 650 2.05 29.32 -6.54
CA LYS A 650 2.12 28.05 -5.78
C LYS A 650 1.16 26.97 -6.27
N GLN A 651 0.06 27.34 -6.90
CA GLN A 651 -0.82 26.37 -7.55
C GLN A 651 -0.27 25.92 -8.91
N ARG A 652 0.44 26.80 -9.66
CA ARG A 652 1.14 26.46 -10.90
C ARG A 652 2.35 25.58 -10.63
N GLU A 653 3.13 25.86 -9.58
CA GLU A 653 4.20 25.00 -9.05
C GLU A 653 3.69 23.61 -8.64
N ARG A 654 2.47 23.52 -8.11
CA ARG A 654 1.83 22.23 -7.78
C ARG A 654 1.32 21.49 -9.01
N ARG A 655 0.92 22.20 -10.07
CA ARG A 655 0.51 21.62 -11.37
C ARG A 655 1.72 21.17 -12.22
N LEU A 656 2.87 21.79 -12.06
CA LEU A 656 4.09 21.50 -12.82
C LEU A 656 5.04 20.50 -12.12
N GLY A 657 4.66 19.97 -10.95
CA GLY A 657 5.57 19.23 -10.09
C GLY A 657 6.60 20.17 -9.46
N LYS A 658 6.43 20.46 -8.16
CA LYS A 658 7.18 21.44 -7.35
C LYS A 658 8.58 21.83 -7.87
N HIS A 659 8.84 23.12 -8.04
CA HIS A 659 10.14 23.66 -7.65
C HIS A 659 10.21 23.61 -6.12
N ALA A 660 11.01 22.71 -5.59
CA ALA A 660 11.31 22.69 -4.17
C ALA A 660 12.21 23.88 -3.81
N ALA A 661 11.96 24.50 -2.65
CA ALA A 661 12.89 25.46 -2.08
C ALA A 661 14.11 24.69 -1.57
N TYR A 662 15.24 24.82 -2.27
CA TYR A 662 16.50 24.20 -1.87
C TYR A 662 17.18 25.07 -0.82
N HIS A 663 17.55 24.49 0.31
CA HIS A 663 18.23 25.17 1.40
C HIS A 663 19.74 25.02 1.22
N THR A 664 20.52 26.07 1.46
CA THR A 664 22.00 25.98 1.46
C THR A 664 22.55 25.32 2.73
N SER A 665 21.75 25.30 3.81
CA SER A 665 22.02 24.57 5.06
C SER A 665 20.80 23.75 5.47
N LEU A 666 21.03 22.48 5.84
CA LEU A 666 19.99 21.58 6.29
C LEU A 666 19.80 21.56 7.82
N GLU A 667 20.80 22.01 8.60
CA GLU A 667 20.73 22.05 10.07
C GLU A 667 19.59 22.98 10.52
N GLY A 668 18.78 22.54 11.48
CA GLY A 668 17.67 23.31 12.00
C GLY A 668 16.52 23.52 11.00
N SER A 669 16.55 22.87 9.84
CA SER A 669 15.47 22.97 8.84
C SER A 669 14.20 22.31 9.34
N LEU A 670 13.07 23.01 9.22
CA LEU A 670 11.75 22.46 9.53
C LEU A 670 11.42 21.33 8.54
N ILE A 671 11.12 20.15 9.07
CA ILE A 671 10.81 18.97 8.28
C ILE A 671 9.40 18.48 8.54
N LYS A 672 8.85 17.81 7.52
CA LYS A 672 7.62 17.04 7.63
C LYS A 672 7.96 15.56 7.48
N ILE A 673 7.49 14.78 8.44
CA ILE A 673 7.55 13.33 8.42
C ILE A 673 6.19 12.84 7.94
N ASP A 674 6.15 12.09 6.86
CA ASP A 674 4.90 11.54 6.35
C ASP A 674 4.39 10.37 7.19
N GLY A 675 3.18 9.88 6.88
CA GLY A 675 2.57 8.74 7.56
C GLY A 675 3.36 7.43 7.41
N HIS A 676 4.44 7.38 6.64
CA HIS A 676 5.31 6.21 6.48
C HIS A 676 6.71 6.44 7.08
N GLY A 677 6.90 7.53 7.84
CA GLY A 677 8.19 7.88 8.43
C GLY A 677 9.20 8.43 7.41
N ARG A 678 8.78 8.90 6.23
CA ARG A 678 9.70 9.46 5.24
C ARG A 678 9.84 10.96 5.44
N VAL A 679 11.08 11.43 5.29
CA VAL A 679 11.46 12.84 5.29
C VAL A 679 12.14 13.14 3.96
N THR A 680 11.72 14.22 3.30
CA THR A 680 12.36 14.72 2.08
C THR A 680 13.05 16.04 2.40
N LEU A 681 14.35 16.12 2.12
CA LEU A 681 15.19 17.29 2.27
C LEU A 681 15.56 17.82 0.90
N PHE A 682 15.60 19.14 0.78
CA PHE A 682 15.98 19.83 -0.46
C PHE A 682 17.19 20.68 -0.15
N TRP A 683 18.36 20.25 -0.63
CA TRP A 683 19.65 20.87 -0.33
C TRP A 683 20.28 21.44 -1.59
N GLN A 684 20.79 22.66 -1.52
CA GLN A 684 21.67 23.21 -2.52
C GLN A 684 23.10 23.09 -1.99
N ASP A 685 23.91 22.26 -2.65
CA ASP A 685 25.30 22.09 -2.24
C ASP A 685 26.12 23.38 -2.47
N PRO A 686 27.32 23.49 -1.88
CA PRO A 686 28.19 24.66 -2.07
C PRO A 686 28.63 24.90 -3.53
N GLN A 687 28.49 23.90 -4.41
CA GLN A 687 28.82 23.99 -5.83
C GLN A 687 27.61 24.46 -6.66
N GLY A 688 26.46 24.66 -6.01
CA GLY A 688 25.22 25.13 -6.61
C GLY A 688 24.28 24.02 -7.08
N SER A 689 24.66 22.75 -6.94
CA SER A 689 23.85 21.60 -7.33
C SER A 689 22.64 21.46 -6.40
N ARG A 690 21.48 21.19 -6.97
CA ARG A 690 20.21 21.05 -6.26
C ARG A 690 19.91 19.56 -6.04
N LEU A 691 19.93 19.13 -4.79
CA LEU A 691 19.85 17.74 -4.37
C LEU A 691 18.57 17.49 -3.56
N ARG A 692 17.91 16.37 -3.83
CA ARG A 692 16.71 15.92 -3.11
C ARG A 692 17.02 14.65 -2.34
N ILE A 693 17.20 14.79 -1.04
CA ILE A 693 17.62 13.69 -0.18
C ILE A 693 16.40 13.13 0.54
N LYS A 694 16.15 11.83 0.39
CA LYS A 694 15.07 11.13 1.10
C LYS A 694 15.67 10.29 2.22
N ILE A 695 15.26 10.57 3.46
CA ILE A 695 15.65 9.77 4.63
C ILE A 695 14.41 9.13 5.25
N ARG A 696 14.60 7.96 5.87
CA ARG A 696 13.55 7.25 6.59
C ARG A 696 13.84 7.30 8.09
N VAL A 697 12.84 7.68 8.85
CA VAL A 697 12.85 7.80 10.30
C VAL A 697 11.65 7.04 10.86
N ALA A 698 11.61 6.85 12.17
CA ALA A 698 10.47 6.20 12.83
C ALA A 698 9.17 7.00 12.61
N GLN A 699 8.09 6.31 12.25
CA GLN A 699 6.77 6.92 12.03
C GLN A 699 6.23 7.60 13.30
N THR A 700 6.62 7.10 14.47
CA THR A 700 6.27 7.66 15.79
C THR A 700 6.79 9.09 16.00
N LEU A 701 7.74 9.55 15.17
CA LEU A 701 8.25 10.92 15.22
C LEU A 701 7.35 11.91 14.48
N ALA A 702 6.36 11.45 13.70
CA ALA A 702 5.44 12.32 12.99
C ALA A 702 4.66 13.24 13.95
N THR A 703 4.34 14.45 13.48
CA THR A 703 3.59 15.44 14.25
C THR A 703 2.12 15.03 14.34
N ILE A 704 1.60 14.88 15.56
CA ILE A 704 0.20 14.50 15.80
C ILE A 704 -0.68 15.75 15.88
N LEU A 705 -0.16 16.84 16.46
CA LEU A 705 -0.88 18.10 16.63
C LEU A 705 -0.33 19.20 15.68
N PRO A 706 -1.17 20.14 15.22
CA PRO A 706 -0.74 21.23 14.33
C PRO A 706 0.34 22.16 14.89
N ALA A 707 0.48 22.23 16.22
CA ALA A 707 1.49 23.05 16.90
C ALA A 707 2.85 22.32 17.05
N ASP A 708 2.89 21.00 16.83
CA ASP A 708 4.12 20.22 16.90
C ASP A 708 4.97 20.45 15.66
N LYS A 709 6.27 20.74 15.84
CA LYS A 709 7.23 20.93 14.76
C LYS A 709 8.40 19.98 14.92
N ARG A 710 9.07 19.66 13.80
CA ARG A 710 10.22 18.76 13.74
C ARG A 710 11.34 19.42 12.97
N TYR A 711 12.56 19.34 13.49
CA TYR A 711 13.72 19.97 12.89
C TYR A 711 14.83 18.95 12.67
N ILE A 712 15.58 19.09 11.58
CA ILE A 712 16.77 18.30 11.32
C ILE A 712 17.90 18.72 12.26
N HIS A 713 18.63 17.75 12.79
CA HIS A 713 19.84 17.97 13.56
C HIS A 713 20.95 16.98 13.15
N PHE A 714 22.13 17.49 12.81
CA PHE A 714 23.32 16.71 12.46
C PHE A 714 24.26 16.56 13.65
N PHE A 715 24.87 15.39 13.79
CA PHE A 715 25.93 15.09 14.77
C PHE A 715 26.81 13.94 14.26
N ASP A 716 27.81 13.49 15.03
CA ASP A 716 28.97 12.76 14.48
C ASP A 716 28.56 11.42 13.85
N GLU A 717 27.58 10.77 14.47
CA GLU A 717 27.10 9.46 14.06
C GLU A 717 26.00 9.53 12.98
N GLY A 718 25.43 10.69 12.64
CA GLY A 718 24.36 10.78 11.64
C GLY A 718 23.39 11.98 11.77
N ILE A 719 22.14 11.76 11.34
CA ILE A 719 21.04 12.75 11.39
C ILE A 719 20.01 12.33 12.44
N SER A 720 19.58 13.26 13.29
CA SER A 720 18.50 13.10 14.27
C SER A 720 17.43 14.18 14.07
N ILE A 721 16.35 14.08 14.84
CA ILE A 721 15.20 14.98 14.79
C ILE A 721 15.03 15.65 16.15
N LYS A 722 14.93 16.97 16.15
CA LYS A 722 14.54 17.76 17.31
C LYS A 722 13.06 18.16 17.25
N ASP A 723 12.46 18.33 18.41
CA ASP A 723 11.14 18.93 18.56
C ASP A 723 11.21 20.47 18.59
N GLN A 724 10.06 21.13 18.77
CA GLN A 724 9.96 22.58 18.91
C GLN A 724 10.64 23.18 20.15
N ASN A 725 11.05 22.36 21.12
CA ASN A 725 11.71 22.78 22.35
C ASN A 725 13.22 22.47 22.31
N ASP A 726 13.77 22.23 21.12
CA ASP A 726 15.16 21.85 20.86
C ASP A 726 15.59 20.52 21.51
N ARG A 727 14.62 19.67 21.89
CA ARG A 727 14.90 18.35 22.47
C ARG A 727 15.08 17.32 21.36
N ILE A 728 16.18 16.57 21.43
CA ILE A 728 16.36 15.39 20.57
C ILE A 728 15.28 14.38 20.91
N MET A 729 14.52 13.98 19.89
CA MET A 729 13.47 13.00 20.09
C MET A 729 14.07 11.61 20.37
N THR A 730 13.48 10.89 21.32
CA THR A 730 13.86 9.51 21.66
C THR A 730 12.65 8.61 21.57
N ILE A 731 12.78 7.41 20.99
CA ILE A 731 11.72 6.40 21.01
C ILE A 731 11.88 5.59 22.28
N SER A 732 10.84 5.56 23.11
CA SER A 732 10.87 4.96 24.45
C SER A 732 10.86 3.42 24.47
N ARG A 733 10.87 2.73 23.33
CA ARG A 733 10.88 1.25 23.25
C ARG A 733 11.70 0.77 22.04
N GLY A 734 12.78 0.03 22.32
CA GLY A 734 13.90 -0.29 21.43
C GLY A 734 13.64 -0.76 19.98
N LYS A 735 14.66 -0.44 19.14
CA LYS A 735 15.05 -0.93 17.80
C LYS A 735 14.64 -0.15 16.54
N GLU A 736 13.98 1.01 16.64
CA GLU A 736 14.03 2.00 15.56
C GLU A 736 15.05 3.07 15.94
N SER A 737 16.07 3.30 15.11
CA SER A 737 17.02 4.37 15.39
C SER A 737 16.34 5.70 15.06
N VAL A 738 16.23 6.58 16.07
CA VAL A 738 15.90 8.01 15.84
C VAL A 738 16.99 8.69 15.00
N ILE A 739 18.14 8.03 14.94
CA ILE A 739 19.35 8.45 14.27
C ILE A 739 19.46 7.71 12.95
N VAL A 740 19.42 8.43 11.83
CA VAL A 740 19.86 7.90 10.55
C VAL A 740 21.38 7.93 10.56
N LYS A 741 22.01 6.76 10.76
CA LYS A 741 23.46 6.68 10.92
C LYS A 741 24.20 7.06 9.64
N ARG A 742 25.35 7.73 9.78
CA ARG A 742 26.25 8.12 8.68
C ARG A 742 26.71 6.91 7.85
N SER A 743 26.87 5.75 8.49
CA SER A 743 27.19 4.47 7.83
C SER A 743 26.11 4.00 6.84
N VAL A 744 24.90 4.54 6.91
CA VAL A 744 23.78 4.21 6.03
C VAL A 744 23.63 5.26 4.92
N PHE A 745 24.36 6.38 4.97
CA PHE A 745 24.22 7.45 3.96
C PHE A 745 24.59 6.98 2.57
N SER A 746 25.61 6.14 2.41
CA SER A 746 25.96 5.56 1.12
C SER A 746 24.86 4.64 0.54
N LEU A 747 23.87 4.25 1.35
CA LEU A 747 22.72 3.43 0.95
C LEU A 747 21.47 4.29 0.64
N LEU A 748 21.55 5.61 0.82
CA LEU A 748 20.46 6.56 0.54
C LEU A 748 20.64 7.16 -0.85
N GLU A 749 19.52 7.51 -1.50
CA GLU A 749 19.48 8.32 -2.72
C GLU A 749 20.28 9.62 -2.49
N ASP A 750 21.31 9.86 -3.31
CA ASP A 750 22.27 10.97 -3.22
C ASP A 750 23.04 11.09 -1.88
N GLY A 751 23.08 10.05 -1.06
CA GLY A 751 23.69 10.13 0.27
C GLY A 751 25.23 10.17 0.29
N GLU A 752 25.90 9.94 -0.85
CA GLU A 752 27.32 10.33 -1.01
C GLU A 752 27.54 11.84 -0.89
N GLN A 753 26.50 12.66 -1.09
CA GLN A 753 26.60 14.10 -0.91
C GLN A 753 26.41 14.48 0.56
N LEU A 754 25.64 13.69 1.33
CA LEU A 754 25.55 13.82 2.79
C LEU A 754 26.88 13.50 3.50
N THR A 755 27.74 12.65 2.92
CA THR A 755 29.07 12.38 3.49
C THR A 755 30.03 13.57 3.32
N ARG A 756 29.76 14.48 2.37
CA ARG A 756 30.55 15.70 2.07
C ARG A 756 30.15 16.91 2.90
N LEU A 757 29.07 16.84 3.70
CA LEU A 757 28.72 17.92 4.63
C LEU A 757 29.89 18.18 5.59
N PRO A 758 30.38 19.44 5.73
CA PRO A 758 31.53 19.74 6.55
C PRO A 758 31.29 19.31 7.99
N SER A 759 32.28 18.65 8.60
CA SER A 759 32.31 18.33 10.02
C SER A 759 32.47 19.59 10.92
N GLY A 760 31.92 20.73 10.52
CA GLY A 760 32.35 22.08 10.89
C GLY A 760 31.47 22.85 11.88
N THR A 761 30.37 22.30 12.35
CA THR A 761 29.56 22.91 13.44
C THR A 761 29.45 21.97 14.65
N TYR A 762 30.58 21.36 15.00
CA TYR A 762 30.68 20.45 16.14
C TYR A 762 31.21 21.20 17.34
N ILE A 763 30.41 21.27 18.40
CA ILE A 763 30.92 21.54 19.75
C ILE A 763 31.60 20.25 20.19
N PRO A 764 32.93 20.19 20.34
CA PRO A 764 33.61 18.94 20.68
C PRO A 764 33.27 18.57 22.13
N SER A 765 32.57 17.45 22.32
CA SER A 765 32.53 16.74 23.59
C SER A 765 33.89 16.05 23.79
N THR A 766 34.62 16.45 24.82
CA THR A 766 36.02 16.07 25.06
C THR A 766 36.23 14.65 25.61
N LEU A 767 35.23 13.75 25.56
CA LEU A 767 35.31 12.39 26.12
C LEU A 767 34.68 11.32 25.20
N THR A 768 35.13 11.17 23.95
CA THR A 768 34.46 10.26 22.97
C THR A 768 35.15 8.93 22.66
N THR A 769 36.28 8.58 23.26
CA THR A 769 36.80 7.19 23.13
C THR A 769 36.17 6.28 24.19
N LYS A 770 35.19 5.48 23.77
CA LYS A 770 34.55 4.43 24.57
C LYS A 770 35.61 3.47 25.15
N GLY A 771 35.67 3.31 26.48
CA GLY A 771 36.57 2.38 27.17
C GLY A 771 36.03 0.94 27.17
N ARG A 772 36.43 0.11 28.14
CA ARG A 772 36.01 -1.31 28.27
C ARG A 772 34.54 -1.46 28.67
N ASP A 773 33.83 -2.41 28.07
CA ASP A 773 32.39 -2.65 28.30
C ASP A 773 32.11 -3.23 29.70
N ALA A 774 30.87 -3.07 30.19
CA ALA A 774 30.39 -3.69 31.43
C ALA A 774 30.05 -5.16 31.25
N PHE A 775 30.18 -5.96 32.32
CA PHE A 775 29.82 -7.37 32.30
C PHE A 775 28.31 -7.55 32.21
N ARG A 776 27.90 -8.61 31.53
CA ARG A 776 26.51 -9.09 31.55
C ARG A 776 26.42 -10.26 32.52
N SER A 777 25.19 -10.65 32.86
CA SER A 777 24.94 -11.72 33.83
C SER A 777 25.40 -13.11 33.37
N ARG A 778 25.75 -13.25 32.09
CA ARG A 778 26.28 -14.47 31.46
C ARG A 778 27.70 -14.27 30.89
N SER A 779 28.41 -13.21 31.30
CA SER A 779 29.81 -13.02 30.90
C SER A 779 30.65 -14.23 31.34
N LYS A 780 31.51 -14.72 30.46
CA LYS A 780 32.32 -15.92 30.71
C LYS A 780 33.41 -15.62 31.75
N PRO A 781 33.81 -16.58 32.61
CA PRO A 781 34.88 -16.38 33.59
C PRO A 781 36.18 -15.83 32.99
N GLU A 782 36.52 -16.24 31.76
CA GLU A 782 37.66 -15.73 30.99
C GLU A 782 37.61 -14.22 30.75
N GLN A 783 36.42 -13.65 30.53
CA GLN A 783 36.23 -12.21 30.33
C GLN A 783 36.43 -11.42 31.64
N LEU A 784 36.06 -12.03 32.78
CA LEU A 784 36.32 -11.43 34.09
C LEU A 784 37.82 -11.52 34.43
N ALA A 785 38.47 -12.64 34.11
CA ALA A 785 39.89 -12.86 34.36
C ALA A 785 40.79 -11.98 33.47
N ALA A 786 40.36 -11.67 32.24
CA ALA A 786 41.07 -10.79 31.33
C ALA A 786 40.91 -9.29 31.66
N PHE A 787 40.04 -8.94 32.61
CA PHE A 787 39.80 -7.55 32.98
C PHE A 787 40.87 -7.06 33.97
N THR A 788 41.82 -6.28 33.47
CA THR A 788 42.97 -5.77 34.26
C THR A 788 42.66 -4.45 34.96
N LEU A 789 43.27 -4.23 36.12
CA LEU A 789 43.21 -2.96 36.87
C LEU A 789 44.45 -2.11 36.61
N PRO A 790 44.37 -0.77 36.69
CA PRO A 790 43.25 0.06 37.16
C PRO A 790 42.11 0.28 36.15
N LEU A 791 40.96 0.78 36.62
CA LEU A 791 39.84 1.24 35.79
C LEU A 791 40.17 2.60 35.15
N ALA A 792 40.01 2.70 33.83
CA ALA A 792 40.11 3.98 33.12
C ALA A 792 38.77 4.74 33.23
N GLU A 793 38.83 6.07 33.21
CA GLU A 793 37.64 6.93 33.39
C GLU A 793 36.57 6.74 32.31
N ASN A 794 36.93 6.21 31.15
CA ASN A 794 36.02 5.90 30.05
C ASN A 794 35.49 4.45 30.08
N ASP A 795 35.91 3.61 31.03
CA ASP A 795 35.40 2.25 31.19
C ASP A 795 33.98 2.23 31.76
N ALA A 796 33.15 1.29 31.31
CA ALA A 796 31.79 1.18 31.80
C ALA A 796 31.73 0.95 33.33
N LEU A 797 32.65 0.16 33.88
CA LEU A 797 32.70 -0.16 35.31
C LEU A 797 33.15 1.04 36.17
N TRP A 798 33.78 2.06 35.58
CA TRP A 798 34.28 3.20 36.32
C TRP A 798 33.15 3.99 37.00
N LEU A 799 32.02 4.21 36.32
CA LEU A 799 30.85 4.86 36.91
C LEU A 799 30.31 4.11 38.12
N LEU A 800 30.22 2.77 38.01
CA LEU A 800 29.73 1.94 39.09
C LEU A 800 30.73 1.86 40.26
N TYR A 801 32.03 1.86 39.96
CA TYR A 801 33.09 1.97 40.96
C TYR A 801 33.02 3.31 41.70
N LYS A 802 32.91 4.43 40.98
CA LYS A 802 32.75 5.77 41.57
C LYS A 802 31.52 5.86 42.47
N TRP A 803 30.42 5.23 42.08
CA TRP A 803 29.24 5.14 42.93
C TRP A 803 29.53 4.40 44.23
N LEU A 804 30.12 3.21 44.14
CA LEU A 804 30.46 2.40 45.32
C LEU A 804 31.49 3.08 46.22
N ASP A 805 32.46 3.78 45.64
CA ASP A 805 33.51 4.50 46.36
C ASP A 805 32.98 5.76 47.06
N HIS A 806 32.07 6.49 46.40
CA HIS A 806 31.45 7.68 46.97
C HIS A 806 30.42 7.35 48.06
N ASP A 807 29.51 6.42 47.78
CA ASP A 807 28.38 6.12 48.66
C ASP A 807 28.70 5.06 49.74
N TYR A 808 29.70 4.20 49.50
CA TYR A 808 30.06 3.06 50.37
C TYR A 808 31.59 2.84 50.48
N PRO A 809 32.38 3.88 50.84
CA PRO A 809 33.85 3.82 50.82
C PRO A 809 34.44 2.72 51.73
N THR A 810 33.82 2.47 52.88
CA THR A 810 34.21 1.42 53.85
C THR A 810 33.33 0.17 53.77
N GLY A 811 32.54 0.03 52.71
CA GLY A 811 31.43 -0.91 52.65
C GLY A 811 30.13 -0.34 53.23
N GLY A 812 29.04 -1.11 53.14
CA GLY A 812 27.71 -0.71 53.63
C GLY A 812 26.59 -1.53 53.03
N THR A 813 25.35 -1.10 53.23
CA THR A 813 24.16 -1.79 52.72
C THR A 813 23.27 -0.90 51.86
N PHE A 814 22.75 -1.45 50.78
CA PHE A 814 21.71 -0.81 49.98
C PHE A 814 20.62 -1.81 49.57
N ASN A 815 19.42 -1.30 49.37
CA ASN A 815 18.31 -2.12 48.91
C ASN A 815 18.19 -2.08 47.38
N ALA A 816 17.70 -3.16 46.81
CA ALA A 816 17.39 -3.26 45.38
C ALA A 816 15.88 -3.40 45.16
N ALA A 817 15.09 -2.76 46.02
CA ALA A 817 13.64 -2.68 45.86
C ALA A 817 13.33 -1.76 44.67
N ASP A 818 12.29 -2.10 43.91
CA ASP A 818 11.78 -1.20 42.87
C ASP A 818 11.12 0.02 43.56
N PRO A 819 11.57 1.26 43.29
CA PRO A 819 11.01 2.47 43.89
C PRO A 819 9.50 2.62 43.67
N ASN A 820 8.97 2.09 42.57
CA ASN A 820 7.54 2.13 42.28
C ASN A 820 6.73 1.18 43.15
N ASP A 821 7.32 0.05 43.53
CA ASP A 821 6.68 -0.94 44.39
C ASP A 821 6.85 -0.63 45.88
N PHE A 822 8.00 -0.06 46.25
CA PHE A 822 8.35 0.28 47.63
C PHE A 822 8.78 1.75 47.77
N PRO A 823 7.84 2.72 47.70
CA PRO A 823 8.17 4.15 47.78
C PRO A 823 8.92 4.55 49.06
N THR A 824 8.66 3.87 50.18
CA THR A 824 9.35 4.12 51.46
C THR A 824 10.82 3.69 51.46
N LEU A 825 11.23 2.84 50.52
CA LEU A 825 12.61 2.37 50.34
C LEU A 825 13.31 3.04 49.15
N ALA A 826 12.60 3.88 48.40
CA ALA A 826 13.06 4.46 47.13
C ALA A 826 14.34 5.28 47.30
N ASN A 827 14.44 6.10 48.36
CA ASN A 827 15.58 6.98 48.61
C ASN A 827 16.89 6.21 48.90
N GLU A 828 16.77 4.98 49.38
CA GLU A 828 17.92 4.09 49.66
C GLU A 828 18.11 3.01 48.60
N SER A 829 17.28 3.04 47.55
CA SER A 829 17.34 2.05 46.47
C SER A 829 18.56 2.28 45.58
N LEU A 830 19.18 1.20 45.14
CA LEU A 830 20.24 1.25 44.13
C LEU A 830 19.81 2.01 42.89
N GLN A 831 18.56 1.84 42.45
CA GLN A 831 18.08 2.49 41.22
C GLN A 831 18.15 4.00 41.30
N MET A 832 17.65 4.58 42.40
CA MET A 832 17.63 6.03 42.56
C MET A 832 19.03 6.59 42.81
N ARG A 833 19.79 5.99 43.73
CA ARG A 833 21.13 6.49 44.11
C ARG A 833 22.12 6.41 42.95
N PHE A 834 22.11 5.30 42.20
CA PHE A 834 22.99 5.17 41.06
C PHE A 834 22.55 6.07 39.90
N ALA A 835 21.24 6.16 39.60
CA ALA A 835 20.73 7.11 38.60
C ALA A 835 21.10 8.56 38.90
N GLN A 836 21.11 8.95 40.18
CA GLN A 836 21.54 10.27 40.63
C GLN A 836 23.04 10.51 40.42
N LEU A 837 23.89 9.51 40.61
CA LEU A 837 25.30 9.67 40.25
C LEU A 837 25.46 9.86 38.73
N LEU A 838 24.72 9.10 37.91
CA LEU A 838 24.80 9.18 36.45
C LEU A 838 24.44 10.55 35.88
N THR A 839 23.69 11.39 36.61
CA THR A 839 23.42 12.78 36.18
C THR A 839 24.66 13.67 36.23
N ASN A 840 25.65 13.32 37.05
CA ASN A 840 26.89 14.08 37.18
C ASN A 840 27.90 13.78 36.07
N TYR A 841 27.65 12.76 35.25
CA TYR A 841 28.54 12.34 34.17
C TYR A 841 27.80 12.26 32.82
N PRO A 842 27.21 13.38 32.34
CA PRO A 842 26.37 13.40 31.15
C PRO A 842 27.09 12.94 29.88
N GLU A 843 28.41 13.18 29.81
CA GLU A 843 29.27 12.89 28.66
C GLU A 843 29.88 11.48 28.70
N HIS A 844 29.63 10.68 29.74
CA HIS A 844 30.27 9.36 29.85
C HIS A 844 29.69 8.37 28.82
N PRO A 845 30.52 7.68 28.01
CA PRO A 845 30.06 6.88 26.86
C PRO A 845 29.16 5.70 27.23
N TYR A 846 29.16 5.29 28.50
CA TYR A 846 28.33 4.21 29.03
C TYR A 846 27.13 4.66 29.88
N ARG A 847 26.87 5.97 29.98
CA ARG A 847 25.77 6.51 30.80
C ARG A 847 24.41 5.92 30.38
N GLU A 848 24.11 5.95 29.09
CA GLU A 848 22.85 5.43 28.54
C GLU A 848 22.73 3.90 28.70
N LEU A 849 23.85 3.18 28.66
CA LEU A 849 23.85 1.74 28.95
C LEU A 849 23.36 1.49 30.38
N TRP A 850 23.88 2.24 31.35
CA TRP A 850 23.49 2.10 32.75
C TRP A 850 22.03 2.52 33.00
N TYR A 851 21.56 3.63 32.42
CA TYR A 851 20.13 3.99 32.48
C TYR A 851 19.24 2.89 31.90
N SER A 852 19.61 2.31 30.76
CA SER A 852 18.83 1.21 30.17
C SER A 852 18.72 -0.01 31.09
N TRP A 853 19.72 -0.28 31.93
CA TRP A 853 19.69 -1.37 32.91
C TRP A 853 18.91 -1.00 34.18
N LEU A 854 18.90 0.28 34.55
CA LEU A 854 18.08 0.81 35.64
C LEU A 854 16.59 0.85 35.26
N ASP A 855 16.26 1.23 34.03
CA ASP A 855 14.87 1.19 33.54
C ASP A 855 14.36 -0.26 33.40
N ALA A 856 15.24 -1.17 33.00
CA ALA A 856 14.93 -2.60 32.87
C ALA A 856 15.21 -3.40 34.16
N PHE A 857 15.28 -2.75 35.32
CA PHE A 857 15.75 -3.39 36.56
C PHE A 857 14.86 -4.55 37.02
N ALA A 858 13.54 -4.40 36.89
CA ALA A 858 12.55 -5.42 37.27
C ALA A 858 12.64 -6.72 36.43
N THR A 859 13.32 -6.70 35.27
CA THR A 859 13.44 -7.85 34.38
C THR A 859 14.86 -8.40 34.34
N ARG A 860 15.71 -7.89 33.44
CA ARG A 860 17.07 -8.40 33.18
C ARG A 860 18.17 -7.43 33.63
N GLY A 861 17.87 -6.14 33.76
CA GLY A 861 18.84 -5.10 34.08
C GLY A 861 19.52 -5.28 35.44
N SER A 862 18.75 -5.65 36.47
CA SER A 862 19.29 -5.95 37.81
C SER A 862 20.36 -7.04 37.80
N ARG A 863 20.18 -8.10 36.99
CA ARG A 863 21.16 -9.19 36.89
C ARG A 863 22.49 -8.73 36.29
N HIS A 864 22.46 -7.77 35.37
CA HIS A 864 23.69 -7.19 34.78
C HIS A 864 24.41 -6.32 35.79
N ILE A 865 23.68 -5.44 36.49
CA ILE A 865 24.26 -4.57 37.51
C ILE A 865 24.89 -5.40 38.63
N TYR A 866 24.20 -6.42 39.15
CA TYR A 866 24.74 -7.27 40.23
C TYR A 866 26.02 -8.02 39.83
N ALA A 867 26.14 -8.45 38.58
CA ALA A 867 27.36 -9.10 38.09
C ALA A 867 28.57 -8.15 38.18
N ASN A 868 28.38 -6.87 37.86
CA ASN A 868 29.44 -5.86 37.94
C ASN A 868 29.74 -5.46 39.39
N ILE A 869 28.73 -5.35 40.27
CA ILE A 869 28.97 -5.05 41.70
C ILE A 869 29.79 -6.19 42.35
N ARG A 870 29.44 -7.45 42.09
CA ARG A 870 30.17 -8.64 42.60
C ARG A 870 31.61 -8.73 42.10
N PHE A 871 31.89 -8.13 40.94
CA PHE A 871 33.24 -8.01 40.41
C PHE A 871 34.04 -6.93 41.18
N LEU A 872 33.43 -5.78 41.44
CA LEU A 872 34.08 -4.62 42.07
C LEU A 872 34.24 -4.72 43.59
N ARG A 873 33.33 -5.41 44.28
CA ARG A 873 33.31 -5.56 45.74
C ARG A 873 32.89 -6.99 46.13
N GLU A 874 33.32 -7.44 47.30
CA GLU A 874 32.69 -8.59 47.93
C GLU A 874 31.29 -8.24 48.38
N THR A 875 30.32 -9.09 48.06
CA THR A 875 28.92 -8.81 48.31
C THR A 875 28.21 -9.99 48.95
N VAL A 876 27.45 -9.71 50.01
CA VAL A 876 26.52 -10.66 50.65
C VAL A 876 25.09 -10.21 50.34
N GLU A 877 24.28 -11.12 49.78
CA GLU A 877 22.88 -10.86 49.46
C GLU A 877 21.95 -11.47 50.50
N THR A 878 21.01 -10.66 51.01
CA THR A 878 19.93 -11.15 51.86
C THR A 878 18.57 -10.83 51.24
N ASN A 879 17.65 -11.79 51.26
CA ASN A 879 16.28 -11.56 50.81
C ASN A 879 15.47 -11.00 51.98
N LYS A 880 14.75 -9.91 51.74
CA LYS A 880 13.76 -9.35 52.66
C LYS A 880 12.38 -9.40 52.03
N GLN A 881 11.37 -9.31 52.88
CA GLN A 881 9.97 -9.24 52.47
C GLN A 881 9.36 -8.00 53.11
N ALA A 882 8.60 -7.24 52.33
CA ALA A 882 7.77 -6.15 52.80
C ALA A 882 6.49 -6.10 51.96
N TYR A 883 5.51 -5.34 52.44
CA TYR A 883 4.34 -5.01 51.65
C TYR A 883 4.70 -3.97 50.58
N ASP A 884 4.31 -4.22 49.34
CA ASP A 884 4.38 -3.23 48.26
C ASP A 884 3.26 -2.16 48.41
N ARG A 885 3.26 -1.16 47.52
CA ARG A 885 2.22 -0.11 47.48
C ARG A 885 0.78 -0.64 47.35
N ASN A 886 0.60 -1.87 46.88
CA ASN A 886 -0.69 -2.54 46.74
C ASN A 886 -1.00 -3.47 47.91
N ARG A 887 -0.23 -3.41 49.01
CA ARG A 887 -0.33 -4.28 50.19
C ARG A 887 -0.16 -5.77 49.86
N LYS A 888 0.62 -6.11 48.83
CA LYS A 888 1.02 -7.48 48.53
C LYS A 888 2.41 -7.75 49.08
N TRP A 889 2.61 -8.93 49.67
CA TRP A 889 3.94 -9.37 50.08
C TRP A 889 4.83 -9.54 48.85
N LYS A 890 5.89 -8.75 48.77
CA LYS A 890 6.88 -8.84 47.70
C LYS A 890 8.29 -8.94 48.27
N ARG A 891 9.09 -9.82 47.67
CA ARG A 891 10.49 -10.03 48.04
C ARG A 891 11.35 -8.98 47.35
N TYR A 892 12.30 -8.42 48.08
CA TYR A 892 13.37 -7.59 47.52
C TYR A 892 14.71 -8.01 48.14
N LYS A 893 15.81 -7.58 47.51
CA LYS A 893 17.16 -7.91 47.96
C LYS A 893 17.78 -6.73 48.70
N ILE A 894 18.52 -7.03 49.77
CA ILE A 894 19.49 -6.12 50.38
C ILE A 894 20.88 -6.66 50.07
N PHE A 895 21.72 -5.78 49.54
CA PHE A 895 23.12 -6.05 49.27
C PHE A 895 23.95 -5.43 50.38
N ARG A 896 24.79 -6.23 51.01
CA ARG A 896 25.89 -5.75 51.85
C ARG A 896 27.17 -5.84 51.03
N VAL A 897 27.84 -4.72 50.84
CA VAL A 897 29.14 -4.64 50.17
C VAL A 897 30.21 -4.41 51.23
N GLU A 898 31.32 -5.11 51.14
CA GLU A 898 32.49 -4.84 51.98
C GLU A 898 33.32 -3.69 51.36
N GLY A 899 34.35 -3.22 52.08
CA GLY A 899 35.30 -2.23 51.56
C GLY A 899 36.01 -2.68 50.26
N PRO A 900 36.79 -1.80 49.62
CA PRO A 900 37.52 -2.13 48.39
C PRO A 900 38.36 -3.41 48.54
N ARG A 901 38.30 -4.28 47.52
CA ARG A 901 39.13 -5.49 47.47
C ARG A 901 40.61 -5.09 47.37
N PRO A 902 41.54 -5.81 48.02
CA PRO A 902 42.97 -5.56 47.86
C PRO A 902 43.36 -5.65 46.37
N GLY A 903 43.81 -4.54 45.79
CA GLY A 903 44.14 -4.42 44.36
C GLY A 903 43.21 -3.51 43.54
N PHE A 904 42.17 -2.92 44.13
CA PHE A 904 41.25 -1.92 43.55
C PHE A 904 41.35 -0.53 44.19
#